data_AF-A0AAU7YH30-F1
#
_entry.id   AF-A0AAU7YH30-F1
#
_cell.length_a   1.000
_cell.length_b   1.000
_cell.length_c   1.000
_cell.angle_alpha   90.00
_cell.angle_beta   90.00
_cell.angle_gamma   90.00
#
_symmetry.space_group_name_H-M   'P 1'
#
loop_
_entity.id
_entity.type
_entity.pdbx_description
1 polymer ?
#
loop_
_entity_poly.entity_id
_entity_poly.type
_entity_poly.pdbx_seq_one_letter_code
_entity_poly.pdbx_strand_id
1 'polypeptide(L)'
;MVCISYLAVQLNKYKNQNVAVFGLGKTGLSAINALIKSGARVYAWDDHEEQIANAKMMYKKCNFIHPKEYNWHEISALVLSPGVPTEPHWIVKLARRFDCKIKSDIELFLEAKTTNQKVIGITGTNGKSTTTSLIGHILKSAGKKVAIGGNLGVPVLDLERDAEIYVIEFSSFQLELMNEINVDISALLNITPDHIDRHGSMENYIATKLKLINGSEVAVIGCDNEITADIFNKFTGNKIPISVTYSPMSFQRVTLESRKEKPLPTTQMTEGGARDLISLAGNNLLDYSEQITGIDRNYLDPSVKHWDDKRGTGIQKISLKLESHSLSVSDVKINLISNAENVAAVYAVCKLLGVDSNTIINGIKSFSGLRHRNELLGKIRNVFFVNDSKATNAKSSEKAVLSYENINWIVGGRSKKGGIESLSKHFTRIRKAFLIGESTEAFANTMENKVDYVRCCNLEDAFRLAFEEALNSAEEVTILLSPACASFDQWKNFEERGEAFCRMFENLRYNHTCCLVQCCVEQKLIIDKLIRVIPFEGISNETLLKICTDLNLANSFCKFQNGIYSALEHIAEDLNSSMEAELRNSNLEDMKVRERVKLAIQIRLSNYAKLPNYRELLKNVLSFSVSPKNTYFSSKLLYRTISTIWYGIHDQSTDFNYYTKRAILAGVYLSTILFFINDYSEDFADTLSFLDNRINNVMTFQKFKTRLKGIIGNFL
;
A
#
# COMPACT_ATOMS: atom_id res chain seq x y z
N MET A 1 4.90 -5.30 -21.34
CA MET A 1 5.34 -6.71 -21.26
C MET A 1 6.85 -6.72 -21.21
N VAL A 2 7.43 -6.61 -20.01
CA VAL A 2 8.89 -6.64 -19.79
C VAL A 2 9.32 -8.10 -19.65
N CYS A 3 10.51 -8.46 -20.14
CA CYS A 3 11.01 -9.83 -20.11
C CYS A 3 11.31 -10.33 -18.68
N ILE A 4 10.37 -11.08 -18.08
CA ILE A 4 10.59 -11.87 -16.84
C ILE A 4 11.12 -13.28 -17.19
N SER A 5 11.86 -13.42 -18.31
CA SER A 5 12.02 -14.70 -18.99
C SER A 5 13.22 -15.56 -18.53
N TYR A 6 14.15 -15.05 -17.72
CA TYR A 6 15.41 -15.75 -17.40
C TYR A 6 15.72 -16.00 -15.91
N LEU A 7 14.93 -15.47 -14.95
CA LEU A 7 15.29 -15.49 -13.51
C LEU A 7 14.40 -16.36 -12.60
N ALA A 8 13.46 -17.14 -13.15
CA ALA A 8 12.58 -18.00 -12.36
C ALA A 8 13.28 -19.26 -11.82
N VAL A 9 12.70 -19.87 -10.78
CA VAL A 9 13.21 -21.08 -10.11
C VAL A 9 13.26 -22.28 -11.07
N GLN A 10 14.37 -23.02 -11.06
CA GLN A 10 14.57 -24.21 -11.91
C GLN A 10 14.37 -25.51 -11.10
N LEU A 11 13.27 -26.20 -11.39
CA LEU A 11 12.85 -27.45 -10.77
C LEU A 11 13.47 -28.67 -11.49
N ASN A 12 14.80 -28.68 -11.65
CA ASN A 12 15.53 -29.65 -12.50
C ASN A 12 15.25 -31.12 -12.13
N LYS A 13 14.94 -31.42 -10.86
CA LYS A 13 14.51 -32.73 -10.36
C LYS A 13 13.28 -33.30 -11.08
N TYR A 14 12.41 -32.44 -11.60
CA TYR A 14 11.15 -32.78 -12.26
C TYR A 14 11.25 -32.81 -13.79
N LYS A 15 12.44 -32.60 -14.37
CA LYS A 15 12.66 -32.68 -15.82
C LYS A 15 12.25 -34.05 -16.35
N ASN A 16 11.45 -34.06 -17.42
CA ASN A 16 10.82 -35.23 -18.04
C ASN A 16 9.84 -36.03 -17.15
N GLN A 17 9.56 -35.62 -15.91
CA GLN A 17 8.58 -36.28 -15.05
C GLN A 17 7.16 -35.77 -15.33
N ASN A 18 6.15 -36.61 -15.09
CA ASN A 18 4.75 -36.18 -15.06
C ASN A 18 4.42 -35.60 -13.67
N VAL A 19 3.91 -34.37 -13.61
CA VAL A 19 3.56 -33.69 -12.35
C VAL A 19 2.16 -33.13 -12.45
N ALA A 20 1.31 -33.40 -11.45
CA ALA A 20 -0.03 -32.81 -11.38
C ALA A 20 0.00 -31.50 -10.57
N VAL A 21 -0.79 -30.52 -10.97
CA VAL A 21 -1.03 -29.26 -10.25
C VAL A 21 -2.53 -29.09 -10.07
N PHE A 22 -2.98 -28.91 -8.83
CA PHE A 22 -4.41 -28.76 -8.50
C PHE A 22 -4.68 -27.44 -7.77
N GLY A 23 -5.68 -26.71 -8.27
CA GLY A 23 -5.97 -25.33 -7.91
C GLY A 23 -5.11 -24.36 -8.72
N LEU A 24 -5.75 -23.58 -9.60
CA LEU A 24 -5.15 -22.79 -10.68
C LEU A 24 -5.22 -21.27 -10.41
N GLY A 25 -5.30 -20.89 -9.13
CA GLY A 25 -5.03 -19.51 -8.70
C GLY A 25 -3.56 -19.12 -8.87
N LYS A 26 -3.19 -17.93 -8.37
CA LYS A 26 -1.86 -17.31 -8.56
C LYS A 26 -0.67 -18.27 -8.31
N THR A 27 -0.73 -19.03 -7.21
CA THR A 27 0.30 -20.03 -6.85
C THR A 27 0.34 -21.20 -7.84
N GLY A 28 -0.81 -21.77 -8.23
CA GLY A 28 -0.87 -22.87 -9.19
C GLY A 28 -0.34 -22.51 -10.57
N LEU A 29 -0.65 -21.30 -11.07
CA LEU A 29 -0.11 -20.82 -12.34
C LEU A 29 1.42 -20.62 -12.28
N SER A 30 1.95 -20.14 -11.15
CA SER A 30 3.40 -20.05 -10.93
C SER A 30 4.06 -21.44 -10.90
N ALA A 31 3.43 -22.43 -10.24
CA ALA A 31 3.90 -23.81 -10.23
C ALA A 31 3.91 -24.43 -11.66
N ILE A 32 2.85 -24.25 -12.44
CA ILE A 32 2.77 -24.67 -13.84
C ILE A 32 3.91 -24.03 -14.66
N ASN A 33 4.12 -22.72 -14.52
CA ASN A 33 5.15 -21.96 -15.21
C ASN A 33 6.57 -22.50 -14.90
N ALA A 34 6.88 -22.72 -13.63
CA ALA A 34 8.18 -23.24 -13.20
C ALA A 34 8.42 -24.69 -13.66
N LEU A 35 7.40 -25.55 -13.54
CA LEU A 35 7.47 -26.95 -13.96
C LEU A 35 7.66 -27.09 -15.49
N ILE A 36 6.87 -26.37 -16.30
CA ILE A 36 7.01 -26.37 -17.77
C ILE A 36 8.41 -25.87 -18.17
N LYS A 37 8.89 -24.75 -17.59
CA LYS A 37 10.23 -24.22 -17.87
C LYS A 37 11.35 -25.18 -17.50
N SER A 38 11.12 -26.04 -16.51
CA SER A 38 12.06 -27.07 -16.06
C SER A 38 11.97 -28.37 -16.89
N GLY A 39 11.06 -28.44 -17.87
CA GLY A 39 10.88 -29.59 -18.75
C GLY A 39 10.01 -30.71 -18.17
N ALA A 40 9.20 -30.43 -17.13
CA ALA A 40 8.20 -31.38 -16.65
C ALA A 40 6.99 -31.47 -17.59
N ARG A 41 6.32 -32.62 -17.60
CA ARG A 41 5.03 -32.84 -18.27
C ARG A 41 3.92 -32.54 -17.26
N VAL A 42 3.23 -31.42 -17.42
CA VAL A 42 2.33 -30.92 -16.38
C VAL A 42 0.88 -31.25 -16.68
N TYR A 43 0.19 -31.82 -15.69
CA TYR A 43 -1.25 -32.07 -15.65
C TYR A 43 -1.89 -31.04 -14.73
N ALA A 44 -3.02 -30.44 -15.11
CA ALA A 44 -3.53 -29.25 -14.43
C ALA A 44 -5.06 -29.26 -14.30
N TRP A 45 -5.59 -28.97 -13.10
CA TRP A 45 -7.03 -28.91 -12.84
C TRP A 45 -7.42 -27.93 -11.71
N ASP A 46 -8.65 -27.43 -11.75
CA ASP A 46 -9.33 -26.66 -10.70
C ASP A 46 -10.79 -27.11 -10.63
N ASP A 47 -11.47 -26.96 -9.49
CA ASP A 47 -12.92 -27.20 -9.43
C ASP A 47 -13.74 -26.10 -10.15
N HIS A 48 -13.11 -24.96 -10.50
CA HIS A 48 -13.72 -23.85 -11.23
C HIS A 48 -13.36 -23.88 -12.72
N GLU A 49 -14.35 -24.07 -13.60
CA GLU A 49 -14.15 -24.12 -15.06
C GLU A 49 -13.50 -22.85 -15.64
N GLU A 50 -13.81 -21.68 -15.08
CA GLU A 50 -13.22 -20.40 -15.50
C GLU A 50 -11.69 -20.40 -15.32
N GLN A 51 -11.18 -20.93 -14.20
CA GLN A 51 -9.75 -21.01 -13.94
C GLN A 51 -9.06 -22.00 -14.89
N ILE A 52 -9.71 -23.11 -15.21
CA ILE A 52 -9.25 -24.05 -16.24
C ILE A 52 -9.19 -23.36 -17.61
N ALA A 53 -10.23 -22.62 -18.01
CA ALA A 53 -10.28 -21.93 -19.30
C ALA A 53 -9.17 -20.87 -19.42
N ASN A 54 -9.00 -20.03 -18.40
CA ASN A 54 -7.93 -19.03 -18.32
C ASN A 54 -6.54 -19.68 -18.39
N ALA A 55 -6.30 -20.76 -17.65
CA ALA A 55 -5.03 -21.49 -17.67
C ALA A 55 -4.75 -22.18 -19.02
N LYS A 56 -5.77 -22.78 -19.66
CA LYS A 56 -5.69 -23.38 -21.01
C LYS A 56 -5.21 -22.38 -22.06
N MET A 57 -5.69 -21.13 -22.00
CA MET A 57 -5.26 -20.08 -22.92
C MET A 57 -3.78 -19.72 -22.77
N MET A 58 -3.26 -19.71 -21.54
CA MET A 58 -1.88 -19.33 -21.23
C MET A 58 -0.87 -20.47 -21.44
N TYR A 59 -1.24 -21.71 -21.07
CA TYR A 59 -0.32 -22.85 -20.98
C TYR A 59 -0.70 -23.98 -21.93
N LYS A 60 -0.65 -23.73 -23.25
CA LYS A 60 -0.98 -24.72 -24.31
C LYS A 60 -0.18 -26.05 -24.27
N LYS A 61 0.86 -26.15 -23.44
CA LYS A 61 1.68 -27.37 -23.21
C LYS A 61 1.26 -28.18 -21.97
N CYS A 62 0.24 -27.74 -21.23
CA CYS A 62 -0.33 -28.47 -20.08
C CYS A 62 -1.44 -29.43 -20.52
N ASN A 63 -1.51 -30.58 -19.84
CA ASN A 63 -2.57 -31.56 -19.96
C ASN A 63 -3.72 -31.20 -19.02
N PHE A 64 -4.69 -30.43 -19.51
CA PHE A 64 -5.90 -30.07 -18.76
C PHE A 64 -7.02 -31.11 -18.91
N ILE A 65 -6.72 -32.35 -18.50
CA ILE A 65 -7.67 -33.46 -18.38
C ILE A 65 -8.14 -33.61 -16.91
N HIS A 66 -9.28 -34.27 -16.69
CA HIS A 66 -9.84 -34.42 -15.35
C HIS A 66 -9.00 -35.40 -14.51
N PRO A 67 -8.70 -35.14 -13.22
CA PRO A 67 -7.83 -36.02 -12.40
C PRO A 67 -8.28 -37.47 -12.22
N LYS A 68 -9.53 -37.82 -12.55
CA LYS A 68 -10.01 -39.22 -12.62
C LYS A 68 -9.44 -39.99 -13.82
N GLU A 69 -8.94 -39.29 -14.84
CA GLU A 69 -8.39 -39.84 -16.09
C GLU A 69 -6.85 -39.89 -16.07
N TYR A 70 -6.20 -39.46 -14.98
CA TYR A 70 -4.74 -39.51 -14.87
C TYR A 70 -4.26 -40.95 -14.71
N ASN A 71 -3.17 -41.31 -15.40
CA ASN A 71 -2.39 -42.48 -15.01
C ASN A 71 -1.58 -42.15 -13.75
N TRP A 72 -2.21 -42.25 -12.58
CA TRP A 72 -1.63 -41.87 -11.29
C TRP A 72 -0.30 -42.57 -10.97
N HIS A 73 -0.08 -43.77 -11.51
CA HIS A 73 1.20 -44.49 -11.34
C HIS A 73 2.38 -43.82 -12.07
N GLU A 74 2.13 -42.93 -13.03
CA GLU A 74 3.17 -42.14 -13.68
C GLU A 74 3.33 -40.73 -13.06
N ILE A 75 2.40 -40.28 -12.22
CA ILE A 75 2.43 -38.93 -11.62
C ILE A 75 3.42 -38.93 -10.43
N SER A 76 4.55 -38.24 -10.58
CA SER A 76 5.61 -38.24 -9.56
C SER A 76 5.29 -37.40 -8.32
N ALA A 77 4.44 -36.38 -8.48
CA ALA A 77 3.90 -35.56 -7.39
C ALA A 77 2.60 -34.85 -7.80
N LEU A 78 1.76 -34.59 -6.80
CA LEU A 78 0.64 -33.65 -6.87
C LEU A 78 1.02 -32.35 -6.13
N VAL A 79 1.19 -31.26 -6.86
CA VAL A 79 1.35 -29.92 -6.30
C VAL A 79 -0.02 -29.34 -5.99
N LEU A 80 -0.30 -29.04 -4.73
CA LEU A 80 -1.58 -28.55 -4.27
C LEU A 80 -1.50 -27.05 -3.93
N SER A 81 -2.43 -26.25 -4.46
CA SER A 81 -2.54 -24.83 -4.10
C SER A 81 -3.05 -24.66 -2.66
N PRO A 82 -2.52 -23.70 -1.87
CA PRO A 82 -2.88 -23.50 -0.46
C PRO A 82 -4.38 -23.30 -0.15
N GLY A 83 -5.17 -22.81 -1.11
CA GLY A 83 -6.62 -22.65 -0.92
C GLY A 83 -7.37 -23.97 -0.78
N VAL A 84 -6.85 -25.06 -1.34
CA VAL A 84 -7.53 -26.36 -1.39
C VAL A 84 -7.47 -27.02 -0.01
N PRO A 85 -8.60 -27.52 0.54
CA PRO A 85 -8.62 -28.29 1.79
C PRO A 85 -7.72 -29.54 1.70
N THR A 86 -6.98 -29.86 2.78
CA THR A 86 -6.28 -31.15 2.85
C THR A 86 -7.24 -32.29 3.15
N GLU A 87 -8.19 -32.08 4.04
CA GLU A 87 -9.34 -32.96 4.27
C GLU A 87 -10.60 -32.08 4.43
N PRO A 88 -11.77 -32.48 3.92
CA PRO A 88 -12.09 -33.76 3.28
C PRO A 88 -11.99 -33.76 1.73
N HIS A 89 -11.01 -33.09 1.12
CA HIS A 89 -10.99 -32.85 -0.34
C HIS A 89 -10.79 -34.11 -1.18
N TRP A 90 -11.52 -34.19 -2.30
CA TRP A 90 -11.57 -35.37 -3.15
C TRP A 90 -10.23 -35.67 -3.84
N ILE A 91 -9.49 -34.64 -4.26
CA ILE A 91 -8.18 -34.82 -4.90
C ILE A 91 -7.13 -35.40 -3.95
N VAL A 92 -7.17 -35.05 -2.67
CA VAL A 92 -6.22 -35.53 -1.66
C VAL A 92 -6.47 -37.01 -1.37
N LYS A 93 -7.75 -37.39 -1.22
CA LYS A 93 -8.18 -38.80 -1.11
C LYS A 93 -7.77 -39.61 -2.34
N LEU A 94 -7.88 -39.02 -3.54
CA LEU A 94 -7.49 -39.66 -4.79
C LEU A 94 -5.96 -39.87 -4.87
N ALA A 95 -5.17 -38.84 -4.58
CA ALA A 95 -3.71 -38.94 -4.57
C ALA A 95 -3.19 -39.97 -3.55
N ARG A 96 -3.73 -39.96 -2.32
CA ARG A 96 -3.39 -40.94 -1.28
C ARG A 96 -3.74 -42.38 -1.67
N ARG A 97 -4.86 -42.60 -2.38
CA ARG A 97 -5.24 -43.93 -2.88
C ARG A 97 -4.21 -44.55 -3.83
N PHE A 98 -3.43 -43.72 -4.54
CA PHE A 98 -2.40 -44.14 -5.48
C PHE A 98 -0.97 -43.91 -4.96
N ASP A 99 -0.79 -43.64 -3.66
CA ASP A 99 0.50 -43.30 -3.02
C ASP A 99 1.25 -42.12 -3.70
N CYS A 100 0.51 -41.21 -4.32
CA CYS A 100 1.07 -40.04 -4.99
C CYS A 100 1.46 -38.97 -3.97
N LYS A 101 2.73 -38.57 -3.97
CA LYS A 101 3.27 -37.56 -3.04
C LYS A 101 2.60 -36.21 -3.24
N ILE A 102 1.99 -35.67 -2.20
CA ILE A 102 1.40 -34.33 -2.20
C ILE A 102 2.45 -33.32 -1.74
N LYS A 103 2.60 -32.21 -2.47
CA LYS A 103 3.56 -31.15 -2.19
C LYS A 103 2.94 -29.75 -2.35
N SER A 104 3.52 -28.79 -1.66
CA SER A 104 3.28 -27.35 -1.82
C SER A 104 4.23 -26.70 -2.82
N ASP A 105 3.90 -25.49 -3.28
CA ASP A 105 4.80 -24.63 -4.05
C ASP A 105 6.09 -24.30 -3.28
N ILE A 106 6.02 -24.18 -1.95
CA ILE A 106 7.17 -23.90 -1.11
C ILE A 106 8.09 -25.12 -0.96
N GLU A 107 7.58 -26.34 -0.85
CA GLU A 107 8.44 -27.54 -0.88
C GLU A 107 9.19 -27.64 -2.23
N LEU A 108 8.52 -27.37 -3.35
CA LEU A 108 9.17 -27.31 -4.67
C LEU A 108 10.28 -26.25 -4.73
N PHE A 109 10.05 -25.09 -4.10
CA PHE A 109 11.06 -24.03 -3.97
C PHE A 109 12.25 -24.45 -3.10
N LEU A 110 12.00 -25.02 -1.91
CA LEU A 110 13.04 -25.45 -0.98
C LEU A 110 13.90 -26.59 -1.56
N GLU A 111 13.32 -27.51 -2.33
CA GLU A 111 14.05 -28.56 -3.06
C GLU A 111 14.97 -28.02 -4.17
N ALA A 112 14.72 -26.79 -4.65
CA ALA A 112 15.48 -26.16 -5.73
C ALA A 112 16.49 -25.11 -5.25
N LYS A 113 16.52 -24.79 -3.95
CA LYS A 113 17.48 -23.83 -3.37
C LYS A 113 18.91 -24.41 -3.40
N THR A 114 19.90 -23.55 -3.60
CA THR A 114 21.31 -23.95 -3.46
C THR A 114 21.77 -23.80 -2.00
N THR A 115 22.86 -24.49 -1.63
CA THR A 115 23.43 -24.43 -0.27
C THR A 115 23.87 -23.03 0.17
N ASN A 116 24.15 -22.14 -0.78
CA ASN A 116 24.60 -20.78 -0.51
C ASN A 116 23.43 -19.80 -0.31
N GLN A 117 22.18 -20.27 -0.44
CA GLN A 117 20.97 -19.43 -0.37
C GLN A 117 20.24 -19.65 0.95
N LYS A 118 20.14 -18.56 1.71
CA LYS A 118 19.45 -18.54 3.00
C LYS A 118 17.96 -18.33 2.83
N VAL A 119 17.15 -19.02 3.62
CA VAL A 119 15.69 -18.87 3.65
C VAL A 119 15.25 -18.43 5.04
N ILE A 120 14.47 -17.35 5.09
CA ILE A 120 13.95 -16.72 6.28
C ILE A 120 12.42 -16.87 6.25
N GLY A 121 11.86 -17.67 7.14
CA GLY A 121 10.43 -17.96 7.19
C GLY A 121 9.71 -17.19 8.29
N ILE A 122 8.72 -16.36 7.93
CA ILE A 122 7.94 -15.58 8.89
C ILE A 122 6.52 -16.15 9.00
N THR A 123 6.07 -16.49 10.21
CA THR A 123 4.66 -16.81 10.50
C THR A 123 4.16 -16.18 11.80
N GLY A 124 2.87 -16.40 12.08
CA GLY A 124 2.11 -15.81 13.18
C GLY A 124 0.65 -15.59 12.75
N THR A 125 -0.21 -15.14 13.67
CA THR A 125 -1.55 -14.66 13.29
C THR A 125 -1.43 -13.27 12.67
N ASN A 126 -0.78 -12.34 13.37
CA ASN A 126 -0.61 -10.94 12.96
C ASN A 126 0.85 -10.62 12.60
N GLY A 127 1.14 -9.39 12.20
CA GLY A 127 2.50 -8.89 11.96
C GLY A 127 3.18 -9.36 10.67
N LYS A 128 3.08 -10.66 10.35
CA LYS A 128 3.72 -11.40 9.24
C LYS A 128 4.26 -10.52 8.11
N SER A 129 3.37 -9.96 7.28
CA SER A 129 3.80 -9.25 6.07
C SER A 129 4.61 -7.99 6.36
N THR A 130 4.31 -7.28 7.45
CA THR A 130 5.05 -6.09 7.87
C THR A 130 6.48 -6.49 8.23
N THR A 131 6.63 -7.56 9.02
CA THR A 131 7.93 -8.15 9.38
C THR A 131 8.69 -8.65 8.15
N THR A 132 8.04 -9.43 7.26
CA THR A 132 8.61 -9.92 6.00
C THR A 132 9.12 -8.78 5.10
N SER A 133 8.30 -7.74 4.88
CA SER A 133 8.70 -6.59 4.06
C SER A 133 9.76 -5.71 4.72
N LEU A 134 9.72 -5.53 6.04
CA LEU A 134 10.68 -4.72 6.77
C LEU A 134 12.07 -5.38 6.82
N ILE A 135 12.15 -6.69 7.09
CA ILE A 135 13.40 -7.48 6.96
C ILE A 135 13.97 -7.32 5.54
N GLY A 136 13.13 -7.51 4.52
CA GLY A 136 13.56 -7.39 3.13
C GLY A 136 13.98 -5.97 2.73
N HIS A 137 13.36 -4.93 3.29
CA HIS A 137 13.75 -3.53 3.13
C HIS A 137 15.14 -3.27 3.74
N ILE A 138 15.35 -3.63 5.01
CA ILE A 138 16.63 -3.47 5.72
C ILE A 138 17.76 -4.20 5.00
N LEU A 139 17.54 -5.45 4.59
CA LEU A 139 18.58 -6.23 3.90
C LEU A 139 18.94 -5.61 2.53
N LYS A 140 17.96 -5.08 1.79
CA LYS A 140 18.22 -4.34 0.54
C LYS A 140 18.99 -3.03 0.80
N SER A 141 18.65 -2.29 1.87
CA SER A 141 19.43 -1.13 2.31
C SER A 141 20.86 -1.50 2.73
N ALA A 142 21.07 -2.71 3.27
CA ALA A 142 22.38 -3.28 3.56
C ALA A 142 23.13 -3.83 2.33
N GLY A 143 22.63 -3.57 1.11
CA GLY A 143 23.25 -4.01 -0.14
C GLY A 143 23.09 -5.50 -0.47
N LYS A 144 22.24 -6.23 0.26
CA LYS A 144 22.02 -7.67 0.05
C LYS A 144 21.10 -7.96 -1.13
N LYS A 145 21.37 -9.05 -1.86
CA LYS A 145 20.50 -9.56 -2.94
C LYS A 145 19.31 -10.34 -2.37
N VAL A 146 18.17 -9.66 -2.22
CA VAL A 146 17.03 -10.21 -1.46
C VAL A 146 15.76 -10.34 -2.31
N ALA A 147 15.22 -11.55 -2.36
CA ALA A 147 13.90 -11.84 -2.87
C ALA A 147 12.88 -11.94 -1.72
N ILE A 148 11.67 -11.40 -1.90
CA ILE A 148 10.63 -11.34 -0.87
C ILE A 148 9.33 -11.91 -1.46
N GLY A 149 8.72 -12.90 -0.81
CA GLY A 149 7.58 -13.61 -1.39
C GLY A 149 6.78 -14.50 -0.44
N GLY A 150 6.13 -15.52 -0.99
CA GLY A 150 5.30 -16.48 -0.25
C GLY A 150 3.82 -16.11 -0.31
N ASN A 151 3.15 -16.12 0.84
CA ASN A 151 1.80 -15.58 0.98
C ASN A 151 1.73 -14.06 0.66
N LEU A 152 2.86 -13.37 0.75
CA LEU A 152 3.00 -11.95 0.44
C LEU A 152 3.59 -11.74 -0.96
N GLY A 153 2.94 -10.89 -1.76
CA GLY A 153 3.53 -10.38 -2.99
C GLY A 153 3.68 -11.45 -4.08
N VAL A 154 4.92 -11.88 -4.34
CA VAL A 154 5.28 -12.78 -5.44
C VAL A 154 5.27 -14.24 -4.96
N PRO A 155 4.63 -15.19 -5.68
CA PRO A 155 4.71 -16.61 -5.36
C PRO A 155 6.16 -17.10 -5.36
N VAL A 156 6.50 -18.06 -4.49
CA VAL A 156 7.91 -18.45 -4.27
C VAL A 156 8.63 -18.96 -5.53
N LEU A 157 7.89 -19.59 -6.46
CA LEU A 157 8.45 -20.12 -7.70
C LEU A 157 8.67 -19.05 -8.79
N ASP A 158 8.07 -17.87 -8.63
CA ASP A 158 8.29 -16.69 -9.48
C ASP A 158 9.37 -15.73 -8.91
N LEU A 159 9.99 -16.06 -7.77
CA LEU A 159 11.04 -15.25 -7.17
C LEU A 159 12.36 -15.28 -7.97
N GLU A 160 13.12 -14.20 -7.84
CA GLU A 160 14.43 -14.03 -8.49
C GLU A 160 15.44 -15.07 -7.96
N ARG A 161 16.00 -15.86 -8.89
CA ARG A 161 16.91 -16.97 -8.57
C ARG A 161 18.28 -16.54 -8.05
N ASP A 162 18.77 -15.35 -8.37
CA ASP A 162 20.11 -14.89 -7.97
C ASP A 162 20.15 -14.16 -6.61
N ALA A 163 19.04 -14.20 -5.86
CA ALA A 163 19.01 -13.77 -4.47
C ALA A 163 19.87 -14.68 -3.58
N GLU A 164 20.61 -14.08 -2.65
CA GLU A 164 21.37 -14.77 -1.59
C GLU A 164 20.49 -15.06 -0.37
N ILE A 165 19.46 -14.23 -0.14
CA ILE A 165 18.51 -14.38 0.97
C ILE A 165 17.07 -14.29 0.43
N TYR A 166 16.25 -15.28 0.80
CA TYR A 166 14.83 -15.32 0.55
C TYR A 166 14.05 -15.03 1.82
N VAL A 167 13.19 -14.02 1.80
CA VAL A 167 12.33 -13.65 2.94
C VAL A 167 10.88 -14.00 2.60
N ILE A 168 10.38 -15.07 3.22
CA ILE A 168 9.13 -15.74 2.81
C ILE A 168 8.08 -15.60 3.92
N GLU A 169 6.91 -15.07 3.58
CA GLU A 169 5.73 -15.16 4.45
C GLU A 169 5.05 -16.53 4.32
N PHE A 170 4.91 -17.23 5.45
CA PHE A 170 4.20 -18.50 5.54
C PHE A 170 2.81 -18.32 6.18
N SER A 171 1.77 -18.59 5.39
CA SER A 171 0.41 -18.77 5.91
C SER A 171 0.24 -20.13 6.60
N SER A 172 -0.76 -20.26 7.46
CA SER A 172 -1.13 -21.56 8.03
C SER A 172 -1.57 -22.56 6.97
N PHE A 173 -2.19 -22.12 5.87
CA PHE A 173 -2.66 -23.03 4.81
C PHE A 173 -1.52 -23.57 3.96
N GLN A 174 -0.43 -22.81 3.78
CA GLN A 174 0.81 -23.33 3.18
C GLN A 174 1.47 -24.36 4.09
N LEU A 175 1.64 -24.03 5.38
CA LEU A 175 2.25 -24.95 6.35
C LEU A 175 1.43 -26.24 6.54
N GLU A 176 0.11 -26.19 6.41
CA GLU A 176 -0.78 -27.36 6.42
C GLU A 176 -0.32 -28.40 5.38
N LEU A 177 0.01 -27.94 4.16
CA LEU A 177 0.44 -28.76 3.02
C LEU A 177 1.87 -29.31 3.14
N MET A 178 2.73 -28.67 3.92
CA MET A 178 4.16 -29.03 3.98
C MET A 178 4.42 -30.22 4.88
N ASN A 179 5.24 -31.15 4.40
CA ASN A 179 5.71 -32.31 5.16
C ASN A 179 7.10 -32.05 5.73
N GLU A 180 8.00 -31.54 4.89
CA GLU A 180 9.37 -31.19 5.24
C GLU A 180 9.58 -29.68 5.11
N ILE A 181 10.17 -29.07 6.13
CA ILE A 181 10.55 -27.66 6.15
C ILE A 181 12.01 -27.58 6.59
N ASN A 182 12.82 -26.86 5.82
CA ASN A 182 14.22 -26.61 6.13
C ASN A 182 14.54 -25.16 5.75
N VAL A 183 14.60 -24.29 6.78
CA VAL A 183 14.89 -22.86 6.64
C VAL A 183 15.98 -22.44 7.63
N ASP A 184 16.85 -21.53 7.22
CA ASP A 184 17.97 -21.06 8.03
C ASP A 184 17.49 -20.32 9.29
N ILE A 185 16.46 -19.48 9.16
CA ILE A 185 15.88 -18.74 10.28
C ILE A 185 14.35 -18.77 10.16
N SER A 186 13.66 -19.06 11.27
CA SER A 186 12.22 -18.83 11.38
C SER A 186 11.90 -17.69 12.35
N ALA A 187 10.76 -17.04 12.14
CA ALA A 187 10.17 -16.09 13.07
C ALA A 187 8.69 -16.45 13.31
N LEU A 188 8.36 -16.88 14.52
CA LEU A 188 6.98 -16.94 15.02
C LEU A 188 6.73 -15.69 15.84
N LEU A 189 5.85 -14.83 15.34
CA LEU A 189 5.44 -13.61 16.03
C LEU A 189 4.45 -14.00 17.16
N ASN A 190 3.17 -13.77 16.96
CA ASN A 190 2.10 -14.08 17.89
C ASN A 190 1.20 -15.23 17.38
N ILE A 191 0.51 -15.89 18.32
CA ILE A 191 -0.61 -16.78 18.02
C ILE A 191 -1.86 -16.28 18.74
N THR A 192 -2.89 -15.97 17.96
CA THR A 192 -4.25 -15.67 18.43
C THR A 192 -5.28 -16.41 17.57
N PRO A 193 -6.49 -16.72 18.10
CA PRO A 193 -7.49 -17.52 17.39
C PRO A 193 -7.84 -16.98 16.00
N ASP A 194 -7.59 -17.79 14.97
CA ASP A 194 -7.84 -17.46 13.57
C ASP A 194 -7.96 -18.73 12.74
N HIS A 195 -8.79 -18.72 11.70
CA HIS A 195 -9.00 -19.86 10.79
C HIS A 195 -9.36 -21.21 11.46
N ILE A 196 -10.00 -21.19 12.64
CA ILE A 196 -10.38 -22.42 13.36
C ILE A 196 -11.39 -23.26 12.56
N ASP A 197 -12.20 -22.62 11.71
CA ASP A 197 -13.06 -23.26 10.70
C ASP A 197 -12.29 -24.16 9.72
N ARG A 198 -11.02 -23.85 9.44
CA ARG A 198 -10.14 -24.64 8.57
C ARG A 198 -9.30 -25.65 9.34
N HIS A 199 -8.83 -25.32 10.53
CA HIS A 199 -7.94 -26.19 11.33
C HIS A 199 -8.69 -27.13 12.28
N GLY A 200 -10.00 -26.94 12.46
CA GLY A 200 -10.86 -27.71 13.37
C GLY A 200 -10.68 -27.34 14.85
N SER A 201 -9.46 -27.09 15.29
CA SER A 201 -9.13 -26.71 16.67
C SER A 201 -7.96 -25.74 16.77
N MET A 202 -7.76 -25.15 17.95
CA MET A 202 -6.64 -24.23 18.20
C MET A 202 -5.30 -24.97 18.26
N GLU A 203 -5.30 -26.19 18.78
CA GLU A 203 -4.14 -27.08 18.87
C GLU A 203 -3.61 -27.42 17.47
N ASN A 204 -4.50 -27.73 16.52
CA ASN A 204 -4.14 -27.96 15.12
C ASN A 204 -3.59 -26.71 14.43
N TYR A 205 -4.14 -25.53 14.74
CA TYR A 205 -3.63 -24.25 14.22
C TYR A 205 -2.22 -23.94 14.75
N ILE A 206 -1.98 -24.21 16.04
CA ILE A 206 -0.67 -24.10 16.68
C ILE A 206 0.31 -25.11 16.06
N ALA A 207 -0.05 -26.40 16.02
CA ALA A 207 0.80 -27.47 15.49
C ALA A 207 1.21 -27.21 14.02
N THR A 208 0.27 -26.72 13.20
CA THR A 208 0.55 -26.30 11.83
C THR A 208 1.59 -25.18 11.75
N LYS A 209 1.56 -24.19 12.65
CA LYS A 209 2.60 -23.14 12.70
C LYS A 209 3.94 -23.66 13.22
N LEU A 210 3.91 -24.57 14.20
CA LEU A 210 5.12 -25.17 14.78
C LEU A 210 5.95 -25.95 13.77
N LYS A 211 5.37 -26.46 12.67
CA LYS A 211 6.13 -27.05 11.55
C LYS A 211 7.27 -26.14 11.07
N LEU A 212 7.04 -24.82 10.97
CA LEU A 212 8.06 -23.86 10.51
C LEU A 212 9.19 -23.68 11.53
N ILE A 213 8.85 -23.68 12.82
CA ILE A 213 9.78 -23.51 13.94
C ILE A 213 10.67 -24.75 14.08
N ASN A 214 10.05 -25.93 14.05
CA ASN A 214 10.73 -27.23 14.11
C ASN A 214 11.60 -27.49 12.88
N GLY A 215 11.26 -26.91 11.73
CA GLY A 215 12.01 -26.99 10.48
C GLY A 215 13.03 -25.86 10.29
N SER A 216 13.52 -25.23 11.36
CA SER A 216 14.47 -24.11 11.28
C SER A 216 15.75 -24.32 12.08
N GLU A 217 16.88 -23.82 11.57
CA GLU A 217 18.17 -23.89 12.29
C GLU A 217 18.19 -22.97 13.52
N VAL A 218 17.54 -21.80 13.43
CA VAL A 218 17.33 -20.84 14.52
C VAL A 218 15.90 -20.28 14.48
N ALA A 219 15.19 -20.30 15.61
CA ALA A 219 13.84 -19.79 15.76
C ALA A 219 13.77 -18.51 16.61
N VAL A 220 13.27 -17.41 16.02
CA VAL A 220 12.89 -16.19 16.75
C VAL A 220 11.42 -16.31 17.17
N ILE A 221 11.11 -16.19 18.46
CA ILE A 221 9.77 -16.50 18.99
C ILE A 221 9.25 -15.37 19.90
N GLY A 222 8.04 -14.87 19.62
CA GLY A 222 7.28 -13.94 20.45
C GLY A 222 6.99 -14.51 21.84
N CYS A 223 7.31 -13.77 22.90
CA CYS A 223 7.02 -14.16 24.29
C CYS A 223 5.97 -13.28 24.97
N ASP A 224 5.41 -12.28 24.28
CA ASP A 224 4.38 -11.37 24.82
C ASP A 224 2.96 -11.96 24.80
N ASN A 225 2.81 -13.19 24.33
CA ASN A 225 1.56 -13.93 24.25
C ASN A 225 1.73 -15.29 24.92
N GLU A 226 0.82 -15.67 25.83
CA GLU A 226 0.90 -16.90 26.62
C GLU A 226 1.20 -18.14 25.77
N ILE A 227 0.50 -18.29 24.63
CA ILE A 227 0.65 -19.46 23.74
C ILE A 227 2.07 -19.50 23.15
N THR A 228 2.61 -18.38 22.70
CA THR A 228 3.95 -18.35 22.08
C THR A 228 5.08 -18.35 23.12
N ALA A 229 4.84 -17.84 24.33
CA ALA A 229 5.73 -18.04 25.48
C ALA A 229 5.80 -19.51 25.90
N ASP A 230 4.65 -20.21 25.94
CA ASP A 230 4.60 -21.66 26.20
C ASP A 230 5.34 -22.46 25.14
N ILE A 231 5.19 -22.07 23.86
CA ILE A 231 5.95 -22.64 22.74
C ILE A 231 7.45 -22.39 22.91
N PHE A 232 7.86 -21.16 23.23
CA PHE A 232 9.26 -20.83 23.48
C PHE A 232 9.83 -21.70 24.61
N ASN A 233 9.11 -21.86 25.72
CA ASN A 233 9.54 -22.69 26.85
C ASN A 233 9.68 -24.17 26.47
N LYS A 234 8.74 -24.72 25.69
CA LYS A 234 8.73 -26.15 25.28
C LYS A 234 9.68 -26.48 24.13
N PHE A 235 10.03 -25.51 23.28
CA PHE A 235 10.93 -25.74 22.14
C PHE A 235 12.39 -25.90 22.59
N THR A 236 13.07 -26.91 22.06
CA THR A 236 14.43 -27.31 22.49
C THR A 236 15.53 -27.01 21.45
N GLY A 237 15.18 -26.52 20.26
CA GLY A 237 16.16 -26.08 19.27
C GLY A 237 16.76 -24.71 19.59
N ASN A 238 17.67 -24.22 18.75
CA ASN A 238 18.24 -22.89 18.90
C ASN A 238 17.11 -21.84 18.81
N LYS A 239 16.94 -21.06 19.87
CA LYS A 239 15.81 -20.14 20.01
C LYS A 239 16.23 -18.80 20.57
N ILE A 240 15.61 -17.73 20.08
CA ILE A 240 15.80 -16.36 20.54
C ILE A 240 14.43 -15.80 20.93
N PRO A 241 14.24 -15.39 22.20
CA PRO A 241 13.01 -14.74 22.62
C PRO A 241 12.97 -13.32 22.06
N ILE A 242 11.79 -12.87 21.67
CA ILE A 242 11.47 -11.47 21.46
C ILE A 242 10.28 -11.10 22.35
N SER A 243 10.43 -10.06 23.14
CA SER A 243 9.42 -9.55 24.05
C SER A 243 9.48 -8.02 24.10
N VAL A 244 8.33 -7.40 24.31
CA VAL A 244 8.13 -5.96 24.45
C VAL A 244 7.56 -5.67 25.82
N THR A 245 8.44 -5.48 26.80
CA THR A 245 8.04 -5.06 28.15
C THR A 245 7.66 -3.58 28.19
N TYR A 246 6.47 -3.29 28.67
CA TYR A 246 6.00 -1.94 29.04
C TYR A 246 6.06 -1.82 30.57
N SER A 247 6.81 -0.86 31.11
CA SER A 247 6.98 -0.69 32.57
C SER A 247 6.34 0.60 33.08
N PRO A 248 5.36 0.55 34.00
CA PRO A 248 4.81 1.74 34.65
C PRO A 248 5.66 2.19 35.84
N MET A 249 5.82 3.51 36.04
CA MET A 249 6.47 4.06 37.24
C MET A 249 5.51 4.16 38.43
N SER A 250 6.01 3.87 39.63
CA SER A 250 5.30 4.06 40.90
C SER A 250 5.39 5.50 41.40
N PHE A 251 4.26 6.18 41.55
CA PHE A 251 4.20 7.48 42.24
C PHE A 251 4.31 7.32 43.76
N GLN A 252 5.33 7.92 44.38
CA GLN A 252 5.22 8.33 45.78
C GLN A 252 4.38 9.62 45.84
N ARG A 253 3.24 9.58 46.53
CA ARG A 253 2.51 10.79 46.91
C ARG A 253 3.35 11.61 47.89
N VAL A 254 3.92 12.72 47.44
CA VAL A 254 4.29 13.81 48.34
C VAL A 254 3.01 14.61 48.60
N THR A 255 2.30 14.27 49.66
CA THR A 255 1.24 15.13 50.21
C THR A 255 1.88 16.42 50.74
N LEU A 256 1.52 17.55 50.14
CA LEU A 256 1.80 18.88 50.68
C LEU A 256 0.92 19.14 51.91
N GLU A 257 1.28 18.55 53.04
CA GLU A 257 0.84 19.06 54.34
C GLU A 257 1.68 20.27 54.74
N SER A 258 1.00 21.30 55.25
CA SER A 258 1.53 22.63 55.53
C SER A 258 2.76 22.62 56.44
N ARG A 259 3.94 22.97 55.91
CA ARG A 259 5.06 23.39 56.75
C ARG A 259 4.83 24.82 57.22
N LYS A 260 4.51 24.96 58.51
CA LYS A 260 4.58 26.25 59.21
C LYS A 260 5.99 26.82 59.09
N GLU A 261 6.08 28.10 58.73
CA GLU A 261 7.34 28.82 58.67
C GLU A 261 7.99 28.95 60.06
N LYS A 262 9.31 28.81 60.09
CA LYS A 262 10.18 29.51 61.04
C LYS A 262 11.32 30.12 60.22
N PRO A 263 11.67 31.40 60.43
CA PRO A 263 12.65 32.10 59.61
C PRO A 263 14.08 31.63 59.91
N LEU A 264 14.92 31.62 58.88
CA LEU A 264 16.38 31.51 59.00
C LEU A 264 17.01 32.92 58.84
N PRO A 265 18.15 33.23 59.49
CA PRO A 265 18.66 34.58 59.56
C PRO A 265 19.39 35.02 58.28
N THR A 266 19.29 36.32 57.98
CA THR A 266 20.06 37.05 56.98
C THR A 266 21.53 37.22 57.37
N THR A 267 22.46 36.93 56.45
CA THR A 267 23.69 37.72 56.24
C THR A 267 24.15 37.60 54.78
N GLN A 268 24.70 38.70 54.25
CA GLN A 268 25.00 38.91 52.83
C GLN A 268 26.36 38.36 52.39
N MET A 269 26.51 38.07 51.09
CA MET A 269 27.63 38.49 50.21
C MET A 269 27.36 38.02 48.77
N THR A 270 26.79 38.88 47.91
CA THR A 270 27.49 39.58 46.79
C THR A 270 28.15 38.63 45.79
N GLU A 271 27.50 38.28 44.67
CA GLU A 271 27.47 39.05 43.40
C GLU A 271 28.87 39.31 42.78
N GLY A 272 29.16 38.94 41.52
CA GLY A 272 28.35 38.27 40.50
C GLY A 272 29.25 37.74 39.35
N GLY A 273 28.74 37.29 38.21
CA GLY A 273 27.35 37.14 37.81
C GLY A 273 27.26 36.62 36.38
N ALA A 274 26.83 35.37 36.20
CA ALA A 274 26.49 34.81 34.90
C ALA A 274 25.48 33.66 35.06
N ARG A 275 24.45 33.69 34.23
CA ARG A 275 23.37 32.70 34.01
C ARG A 275 22.07 32.86 34.81
N ASP A 276 21.01 32.95 34.01
CA ASP A 276 19.69 32.32 34.13
C ASP A 276 18.52 33.07 34.81
N LEU A 277 17.44 33.20 34.00
CA LEU A 277 16.00 33.15 34.34
C LEU A 277 15.41 34.39 35.09
N ILE A 278 14.19 34.91 34.84
CA ILE A 278 13.02 34.56 33.99
C ILE A 278 12.23 35.84 33.63
N SER A 279 11.60 35.90 32.45
CA SER A 279 10.30 36.59 32.17
C SER A 279 10.02 36.59 30.66
N LEU A 280 8.84 36.34 30.08
CA LEU A 280 7.49 35.84 30.43
C LEU A 280 6.80 35.58 29.05
N ALA A 281 5.85 34.68 28.78
CA ALA A 281 5.23 33.53 29.46
C ALA A 281 4.52 32.65 28.39
N GLY A 282 4.07 31.42 28.68
CA GLY A 282 3.28 30.64 27.69
C GLY A 282 3.09 29.14 27.90
N ASN A 283 2.37 28.74 28.95
CA ASN A 283 1.64 27.46 29.11
C ASN A 283 2.36 26.11 28.86
N ASN A 284 2.69 25.45 29.98
CA ASN A 284 2.53 24.01 30.24
C ASN A 284 2.98 23.00 29.16
N LEU A 285 4.29 22.78 29.07
CA LEU A 285 4.87 21.50 28.68
C LEU A 285 5.62 20.94 29.89
N LEU A 286 4.97 20.05 30.65
CA LEU A 286 5.65 19.23 31.66
C LEU A 286 6.36 18.08 30.94
N ASP A 287 7.67 18.00 31.13
CA ASP A 287 8.52 16.94 30.58
C ASP A 287 8.15 15.57 31.18
N TYR A 288 8.01 14.57 30.32
CA TYR A 288 7.86 13.16 30.69
C TYR A 288 8.96 12.34 30.01
N SER A 289 9.73 11.58 30.81
CA SER A 289 10.80 10.70 30.33
C SER A 289 10.63 9.27 30.86
N GLU A 290 10.66 8.30 29.95
CA GLU A 290 10.43 6.87 30.23
C GLU A 290 11.37 5.99 29.40
N GLN A 291 11.71 4.79 29.90
CA GLN A 291 12.70 3.89 29.33
C GLN A 291 12.13 2.49 29.03
N ILE A 292 12.63 1.84 27.99
CA ILE A 292 12.47 0.38 27.76
C ILE A 292 13.81 -0.32 28.00
N THR A 293 13.78 -1.46 28.69
CA THR A 293 14.90 -2.39 28.84
C THR A 293 14.85 -3.47 27.75
N GLY A 294 15.97 -3.72 27.08
CA GLY A 294 16.03 -4.52 25.84
C GLY A 294 16.49 -5.97 26.03
N ILE A 295 16.93 -6.57 24.91
CA ILE A 295 17.58 -7.89 24.87
C ILE A 295 18.80 -7.86 25.80
N ASP A 296 18.76 -8.65 26.88
CA ASP A 296 19.88 -8.76 27.82
C ASP A 296 20.97 -9.68 27.25
N ARG A 297 22.25 -9.33 27.47
CA ARG A 297 23.41 -10.12 27.07
C ARG A 297 23.45 -11.50 27.74
N ASN A 298 22.75 -11.64 28.86
CA ASN A 298 22.65 -12.90 29.62
C ASN A 298 21.75 -13.96 28.95
N TYR A 299 20.94 -13.63 27.94
CA TYR A 299 20.08 -14.61 27.24
C TYR A 299 20.84 -15.59 26.31
N LEU A 300 22.17 -15.54 26.30
CA LEU A 300 23.03 -16.59 25.74
C LEU A 300 23.32 -17.72 26.75
N ASP A 301 22.87 -17.61 28.01
CA ASP A 301 22.97 -18.65 29.03
C ASP A 301 21.70 -19.55 29.03
N PRO A 302 21.82 -20.87 28.77
CA PRO A 302 20.68 -21.78 28.64
C PRO A 302 20.01 -22.21 29.97
N SER A 303 20.26 -21.53 31.10
CA SER A 303 19.85 -21.99 32.43
C SER A 303 18.62 -21.32 33.08
N VAL A 304 18.08 -20.22 32.52
CA VAL A 304 16.99 -19.42 33.13
C VAL A 304 15.60 -20.06 32.92
N LYS A 305 14.71 -20.08 33.93
CA LYS A 305 13.51 -20.95 33.93
C LYS A 305 12.09 -20.35 34.10
N HIS A 306 11.84 -19.19 34.72
CA HIS A 306 10.46 -18.71 35.01
C HIS A 306 10.28 -17.18 35.00
N TRP A 307 9.04 -16.71 34.76
CA TRP A 307 8.55 -15.33 34.89
C TRP A 307 7.14 -15.37 35.54
N ASP A 308 6.85 -14.48 36.49
CA ASP A 308 5.54 -14.30 37.15
C ASP A 308 4.95 -12.90 36.84
N ASP A 309 3.62 -12.81 36.66
CA ASP A 309 2.90 -11.59 36.25
C ASP A 309 1.97 -11.08 37.36
N LYS A 310 1.97 -9.74 37.59
CA LYS A 310 0.93 -8.99 38.34
C LYS A 310 1.13 -7.47 38.26
N ARG A 311 0.48 -6.83 37.28
CA ARG A 311 -0.48 -5.70 37.40
C ARG A 311 -0.48 -4.80 36.16
N GLY A 312 -1.66 -4.33 35.75
CA GLY A 312 -1.84 -3.66 34.46
C GLY A 312 -2.33 -2.20 34.50
N THR A 313 -2.60 -1.71 33.28
CA THR A 313 -3.25 -0.44 32.87
C THR A 313 -2.44 0.86 32.96
N GLY A 314 -2.30 1.55 31.82
CA GLY A 314 -1.65 2.86 31.62
C GLY A 314 -0.78 2.87 30.35
N ILE A 315 -0.97 3.83 29.42
CA ILE A 315 -0.43 3.77 28.04
C ILE A 315 0.40 5.03 27.67
N GLN A 316 1.48 4.83 26.87
CA GLN A 316 2.53 5.76 26.37
C GLN A 316 3.66 6.03 27.38
N LYS A 317 4.97 5.98 27.02
CA LYS A 317 5.65 6.24 25.71
C LYS A 317 6.83 5.27 25.40
N ILE A 318 7.11 4.98 24.11
CA ILE A 318 8.04 3.91 23.67
C ILE A 318 9.42 4.42 23.21
N SER A 319 10.50 3.77 23.64
CA SER A 319 11.85 3.90 23.03
C SER A 319 12.59 2.55 22.94
N LEU A 320 12.79 1.99 21.74
CA LEU A 320 13.43 0.66 21.60
C LEU A 320 14.93 0.76 21.89
N LYS A 321 15.43 0.03 22.90
CA LYS A 321 16.84 0.02 23.32
C LYS A 321 17.59 -1.18 22.72
N LEU A 322 18.18 -0.96 21.55
CA LEU A 322 18.86 -1.94 20.72
C LEU A 322 20.37 -1.77 20.88
N GLU A 323 21.03 -2.63 21.67
CA GLU A 323 22.50 -2.62 21.91
C GLU A 323 23.11 -1.21 21.93
N SER A 324 22.87 -0.45 23.01
CA SER A 324 23.28 0.96 23.22
C SER A 324 22.66 2.04 22.30
N HIS A 325 21.73 1.71 21.40
CA HIS A 325 21.04 2.67 20.54
C HIS A 325 19.54 2.78 20.90
N SER A 326 18.96 3.98 20.77
CA SER A 326 17.53 4.24 21.03
C SER A 326 16.78 4.64 19.76
N LEU A 327 15.62 4.04 19.50
CA LEU A 327 14.66 4.48 18.49
C LEU A 327 13.49 5.21 19.16
N SER A 328 13.26 6.47 18.79
CA SER A 328 12.04 7.21 19.17
C SER A 328 10.89 6.94 18.19
N VAL A 329 9.65 6.99 18.69
CA VAL A 329 8.43 6.95 17.86
C VAL A 329 8.37 8.11 16.85
N SER A 330 8.94 9.27 17.18
CA SER A 330 9.03 10.43 16.28
C SER A 330 9.86 10.18 15.02
N ASP A 331 10.79 9.23 15.07
CA ASP A 331 11.82 9.04 14.07
C ASP A 331 11.45 8.01 13.00
N VAL A 332 10.29 7.36 13.17
CA VAL A 332 9.89 6.17 12.41
C VAL A 332 8.53 6.41 11.76
N LYS A 333 8.43 6.11 10.46
CA LYS A 333 7.21 6.35 9.66
C LYS A 333 6.08 5.35 9.94
N ILE A 334 6.37 4.21 10.56
CA ILE A 334 5.37 3.25 11.03
C ILE A 334 4.99 3.51 12.49
N ASN A 335 3.74 3.23 12.85
CA ASN A 335 3.28 3.25 14.24
C ASN A 335 4.05 2.18 15.05
N LEU A 336 5.07 2.59 15.79
CA LEU A 336 5.88 1.69 16.63
C LEU A 336 5.08 1.04 17.75
N ILE A 337 4.02 1.66 18.25
CA ILE A 337 3.20 1.12 19.35
C ILE A 337 2.50 -0.17 18.89
N SER A 338 1.89 -0.17 17.70
CA SER A 338 1.22 -1.35 17.13
C SER A 338 2.18 -2.32 16.42
N ASN A 339 3.47 -2.02 16.34
CA ASN A 339 4.47 -2.82 15.59
C ASN A 339 5.73 -3.19 16.40
N ALA A 340 5.78 -2.94 17.71
CA ALA A 340 6.98 -3.18 18.51
C ALA A 340 7.49 -4.64 18.42
N GLU A 341 6.59 -5.62 18.50
CA GLU A 341 6.88 -7.06 18.31
C GLU A 341 7.50 -7.33 16.93
N ASN A 342 6.94 -6.74 15.86
CA ASN A 342 7.45 -6.88 14.50
C ASN A 342 8.87 -6.29 14.37
N VAL A 343 9.12 -5.15 15.02
CA VAL A 343 10.43 -4.48 15.00
C VAL A 343 11.46 -5.28 15.80
N ALA A 344 11.09 -5.87 16.94
CA ALA A 344 11.95 -6.77 17.71
C ALA A 344 12.32 -8.03 16.89
N ALA A 345 11.34 -8.66 16.24
CA ALA A 345 11.54 -9.80 15.34
C ALA A 345 12.50 -9.46 14.19
N VAL A 346 12.24 -8.35 13.51
CA VAL A 346 13.09 -7.81 12.43
C VAL A 346 14.52 -7.61 12.92
N TYR A 347 14.71 -6.96 14.07
CA TYR A 347 16.05 -6.69 14.59
C TYR A 347 16.81 -7.98 14.87
N ALA A 348 16.21 -8.94 15.58
CA ALA A 348 16.81 -10.23 15.86
C ALA A 348 17.21 -10.97 14.57
N VAL A 349 16.31 -11.05 13.59
CA VAL A 349 16.59 -11.72 12.30
C VAL A 349 17.70 -11.01 11.51
N CYS A 350 17.68 -9.68 11.41
CA CYS A 350 18.72 -8.94 10.69
C CYS A 350 20.10 -9.03 11.40
N LYS A 351 20.14 -9.08 12.73
CA LYS A 351 21.37 -9.31 13.50
C LYS A 351 21.94 -10.71 13.27
N LEU A 352 21.10 -11.75 13.24
CA LEU A 352 21.51 -13.12 12.88
C LEU A 352 22.08 -13.22 11.46
N LEU A 353 21.62 -12.34 10.55
CA LEU A 353 22.14 -12.22 9.19
C LEU A 353 23.39 -11.34 9.08
N GLY A 354 23.96 -10.87 10.20
CA GLY A 354 25.19 -10.09 10.25
C GLY A 354 25.03 -8.64 9.81
N VAL A 355 23.81 -8.09 9.79
CA VAL A 355 23.59 -6.65 9.54
C VAL A 355 23.95 -5.85 10.79
N ASP A 356 24.65 -4.73 10.63
CA ASP A 356 25.01 -3.86 11.75
C ASP A 356 23.79 -3.12 12.32
N SER A 357 23.85 -2.77 13.61
CA SER A 357 22.73 -2.14 14.33
C SER A 357 22.28 -0.81 13.72
N ASN A 358 23.19 -0.02 13.12
CA ASN A 358 22.85 1.29 12.54
C ASN A 358 22.11 1.13 11.21
N THR A 359 22.52 0.22 10.35
CA THR A 359 21.81 -0.11 9.11
C THR A 359 20.40 -0.65 9.40
N ILE A 360 20.24 -1.50 10.43
CA ILE A 360 18.91 -1.98 10.86
C ILE A 360 18.04 -0.80 11.33
N ILE A 361 18.57 0.05 12.21
CA ILE A 361 17.89 1.23 12.75
C ILE A 361 17.45 2.20 11.63
N ASN A 362 18.35 2.50 10.68
CA ASN A 362 18.05 3.38 9.55
C ASN A 362 17.03 2.75 8.58
N GLY A 363 17.07 1.42 8.39
CA GLY A 363 16.06 0.69 7.65
C GLY A 363 14.68 0.76 8.32
N ILE A 364 14.60 0.62 9.64
CA ILE A 364 13.35 0.80 10.41
C ILE A 364 12.82 2.23 10.26
N LYS A 365 13.66 3.26 10.45
CA LYS A 365 13.26 4.68 10.30
C LYS A 365 12.75 5.02 8.88
N SER A 366 13.41 4.47 7.86
CA SER A 366 13.09 4.76 6.45
C SER A 366 11.87 4.01 5.90
N PHE A 367 11.52 2.85 6.49
CA PHE A 367 10.40 2.03 6.05
C PHE A 367 9.05 2.73 6.27
N SER A 368 8.30 2.96 5.19
CA SER A 368 7.01 3.67 5.20
C SER A 368 5.80 2.81 5.58
N GLY A 369 6.00 1.56 5.99
CA GLY A 369 4.92 0.60 6.18
C GLY A 369 4.47 -0.08 4.89
N LEU A 370 3.39 -0.85 4.99
CA LEU A 370 2.77 -1.54 3.85
C LEU A 370 1.62 -0.71 3.28
N ARG A 371 1.64 -0.49 1.96
CA ARG A 371 0.55 0.22 1.28
C ARG A 371 -0.81 -0.41 1.57
N HIS A 372 -1.80 0.44 1.82
CA HIS A 372 -3.20 0.09 2.06
C HIS A 372 -3.45 -0.81 3.29
N ARG A 373 -2.47 -0.96 4.21
CA ARG A 373 -2.61 -1.69 5.48
C ARG A 373 -2.15 -0.79 6.62
N ASN A 374 -3.11 -0.13 7.27
CA ASN A 374 -2.88 0.88 8.30
C ASN A 374 -1.78 1.90 7.92
N GLU A 375 -1.79 2.33 6.65
CA GLU A 375 -0.77 3.20 6.04
C GLU A 375 -1.07 4.66 6.42
N LEU A 376 -0.28 5.21 7.35
CA LEU A 376 -0.34 6.62 7.72
C LEU A 376 0.24 7.48 6.58
N LEU A 377 -0.61 8.20 5.85
CA LEU A 377 -0.21 9.05 4.73
C LEU A 377 0.43 10.36 5.21
N GLY A 378 -0.03 10.86 6.36
CA GLY A 378 0.47 12.06 6.98
C GLY A 378 -0.63 12.83 7.71
N LYS A 379 -0.41 14.13 7.87
CA LYS A 379 -1.28 15.05 8.62
C LYS A 379 -1.49 16.34 7.83
N ILE A 380 -2.71 16.88 7.87
CA ILE A 380 -3.05 18.23 7.40
C ILE A 380 -3.72 18.95 8.57
N ARG A 381 -3.12 20.05 9.04
CA ARG A 381 -3.51 20.73 10.30
C ARG A 381 -3.53 19.73 11.48
N ASN A 382 -4.68 19.57 12.14
CA ASN A 382 -4.95 18.62 13.22
C ASN A 382 -5.47 17.24 12.74
N VAL A 383 -5.61 17.04 11.43
CA VAL A 383 -6.26 15.85 10.85
C VAL A 383 -5.23 14.86 10.30
N PHE A 384 -5.25 13.62 10.80
CA PHE A 384 -4.43 12.52 10.30
C PHE A 384 -5.18 11.69 9.24
N PHE A 385 -4.46 11.13 8.26
CA PHE A 385 -5.03 10.34 7.18
C PHE A 385 -4.43 8.93 7.15
N VAL A 386 -5.28 7.91 7.27
CA VAL A 386 -4.86 6.51 7.39
C VAL A 386 -5.58 5.65 6.35
N ASN A 387 -4.79 4.98 5.51
CA ASN A 387 -5.26 4.08 4.46
C ASN A 387 -5.12 2.61 4.88
N ASP A 388 -6.24 1.98 5.19
CA ASP A 388 -6.37 0.57 5.53
C ASP A 388 -7.37 -0.15 4.60
N SER A 389 -7.41 0.24 3.32
CA SER A 389 -8.34 -0.33 2.32
C SER A 389 -8.28 -1.88 2.22
N LYS A 390 -7.16 -2.50 2.60
CA LYS A 390 -6.98 -3.96 2.68
C LYS A 390 -7.83 -4.64 3.75
N ALA A 391 -8.44 -3.90 4.69
CA ALA A 391 -9.37 -4.42 5.67
C ALA A 391 -10.75 -4.75 5.07
N THR A 392 -10.79 -5.89 4.37
CA THR A 392 -11.96 -6.39 3.63
C THR A 392 -12.94 -7.21 4.48
N ASN A 393 -12.89 -7.07 5.81
CA ASN A 393 -13.78 -7.69 6.79
C ASN A 393 -13.63 -6.98 8.15
N ALA A 394 -14.64 -7.08 9.03
CA ALA A 394 -14.64 -6.43 10.34
C ALA A 394 -13.45 -6.77 11.24
N LYS A 395 -12.98 -8.03 11.29
CA LYS A 395 -11.82 -8.44 12.12
C LYS A 395 -10.50 -7.80 11.64
N SER A 396 -10.39 -7.47 10.35
CA SER A 396 -9.28 -6.65 9.86
C SER A 396 -9.41 -5.21 10.33
N SER A 397 -10.60 -4.61 10.21
CA SER A 397 -10.85 -3.22 10.59
C SER A 397 -10.76 -2.97 12.10
N GLU A 398 -11.07 -3.96 12.94
CA GLU A 398 -10.93 -3.91 14.40
C GLU A 398 -9.54 -3.40 14.82
N LYS A 399 -8.49 -3.87 14.16
CA LYS A 399 -7.09 -3.52 14.48
C LYS A 399 -6.74 -2.08 14.13
N ALA A 400 -7.32 -1.54 13.06
CA ALA A 400 -7.14 -0.15 12.69
C ALA A 400 -7.94 0.77 13.61
N VAL A 401 -9.20 0.44 13.93
CA VAL A 401 -10.02 1.19 14.90
C VAL A 401 -9.38 1.22 16.29
N LEU A 402 -8.78 0.12 16.75
CA LEU A 402 -8.02 0.07 18.01
C LEU A 402 -6.68 0.82 17.98
N SER A 403 -6.19 1.25 16.82
CA SER A 403 -4.90 1.96 16.70
C SER A 403 -5.01 3.48 16.91
N TYR A 404 -6.23 4.03 16.97
CA TYR A 404 -6.49 5.48 17.02
C TYR A 404 -7.66 5.83 17.96
N GLU A 405 -7.79 7.11 18.27
CA GLU A 405 -8.92 7.74 18.96
C GLU A 405 -9.53 8.82 18.05
N ASN A 406 -10.73 9.32 18.38
CA ASN A 406 -11.41 10.44 17.70
C ASN A 406 -11.50 10.24 16.17
N ILE A 407 -12.11 9.11 15.76
CA ILE A 407 -12.04 8.61 14.39
C ILE A 407 -13.22 9.10 13.53
N ASN A 408 -12.93 9.72 12.39
CA ASN A 408 -13.86 9.87 11.27
C ASN A 408 -13.68 8.64 10.35
N TRP A 409 -14.59 7.67 10.48
CA TRP A 409 -14.41 6.34 9.90
C TRP A 409 -15.11 6.18 8.55
N ILE A 410 -14.34 6.02 7.47
CA ILE A 410 -14.88 5.69 6.15
C ILE A 410 -15.01 4.17 6.05
N VAL A 411 -16.26 3.70 5.94
CA VAL A 411 -16.62 2.28 6.06
C VAL A 411 -17.69 1.88 5.04
N GLY A 412 -17.59 0.66 4.51
CA GLY A 412 -18.54 0.13 3.53
C GLY A 412 -17.90 -0.45 2.27
N GLY A 413 -18.76 -0.88 1.35
CA GLY A 413 -18.45 -1.78 0.24
C GLY A 413 -19.38 -3.01 0.24
N ARG A 414 -18.98 -4.11 -0.41
CA ARG A 414 -19.66 -5.42 -0.31
C ARG A 414 -19.29 -6.16 0.98
N SER A 415 -20.23 -6.29 1.91
CA SER A 415 -20.02 -6.91 3.22
C SER A 415 -19.96 -8.43 3.16
N LYS A 416 -19.38 -9.03 4.21
CA LYS A 416 -19.44 -10.47 4.48
C LYS A 416 -20.50 -10.74 5.56
N LYS A 417 -20.92 -12.01 5.67
CA LYS A 417 -21.86 -12.47 6.71
C LYS A 417 -21.40 -12.01 8.10
N GLY A 418 -22.29 -11.34 8.84
CA GLY A 418 -22.02 -10.76 10.16
C GLY A 418 -21.75 -9.25 10.17
N GLY A 419 -21.50 -8.61 9.02
CA GLY A 419 -21.37 -7.15 8.92
C GLY A 419 -20.28 -6.57 9.83
N ILE A 420 -20.63 -5.56 10.62
CA ILE A 420 -19.75 -4.86 11.57
C ILE A 420 -20.21 -4.97 13.05
N GLU A 421 -21.20 -5.81 13.37
CA GLU A 421 -21.76 -5.88 14.75
C GLU A 421 -20.69 -6.24 15.80
N SER A 422 -19.67 -7.03 15.43
CA SER A 422 -18.54 -7.37 16.30
C SER A 422 -17.66 -6.17 16.70
N LEU A 423 -17.79 -5.03 16.01
CA LEU A 423 -17.07 -3.79 16.30
C LEU A 423 -17.83 -2.85 17.24
N SER A 424 -19.09 -3.15 17.58
CA SER A 424 -19.95 -2.31 18.45
C SER A 424 -19.30 -1.91 19.78
N LYS A 425 -18.55 -2.83 20.40
CA LYS A 425 -17.73 -2.61 21.62
C LYS A 425 -16.66 -1.52 21.49
N HIS A 426 -16.25 -1.15 20.27
CA HIS A 426 -15.23 -0.15 19.98
C HIS A 426 -15.80 1.16 19.41
N PHE A 427 -17.13 1.25 19.28
CA PHE A 427 -17.80 2.39 18.65
C PHE A 427 -17.58 3.72 19.39
N THR A 428 -17.25 3.69 20.68
CA THR A 428 -16.85 4.88 21.47
C THR A 428 -15.60 5.59 20.95
N ARG A 429 -14.79 4.96 20.10
CA ARG A 429 -13.62 5.55 19.44
C ARG A 429 -13.97 6.35 18.18
N ILE A 430 -15.17 6.13 17.64
CA ILE A 430 -15.63 6.67 16.37
C ILE A 430 -16.44 7.92 16.65
N ARG A 431 -15.93 9.08 16.19
CA ARG A 431 -16.63 10.36 16.24
C ARG A 431 -17.81 10.35 15.26
N LYS A 432 -17.57 9.90 14.03
CA LYS A 432 -18.57 9.86 12.95
C LYS A 432 -18.20 8.84 11.89
N ALA A 433 -19.18 8.12 11.35
CA ALA A 433 -18.99 7.17 10.26
C ALA A 433 -19.47 7.73 8.91
N PHE A 434 -18.75 7.40 7.85
CA PHE A 434 -19.02 7.85 6.47
C PHE A 434 -19.22 6.59 5.62
N LEU A 435 -20.49 6.31 5.32
CA LEU A 435 -20.95 5.03 4.77
C LEU A 435 -20.91 5.03 3.25
N ILE A 436 -20.31 4.01 2.65
CA ILE A 436 -20.15 3.86 1.20
C ILE A 436 -20.58 2.49 0.67
N GLY A 437 -20.97 2.43 -0.60
CA GLY A 437 -21.20 1.17 -1.32
C GLY A 437 -22.42 0.35 -0.85
N GLU A 438 -22.46 -0.91 -1.27
CA GLU A 438 -23.63 -1.81 -1.12
C GLU A 438 -24.13 -1.98 0.32
N SER A 439 -23.23 -1.95 1.31
CA SER A 439 -23.59 -2.24 2.71
C SER A 439 -24.05 -1.02 3.52
N THR A 440 -24.27 0.13 2.86
CA THR A 440 -24.63 1.41 3.52
C THR A 440 -25.80 1.25 4.51
N GLU A 441 -26.95 0.73 4.08
CA GLU A 441 -28.12 0.58 4.97
C GLU A 441 -27.93 -0.49 6.06
N ALA A 442 -27.24 -1.59 5.75
CA ALA A 442 -26.94 -2.62 6.75
C ALA A 442 -26.03 -2.08 7.88
N PHE A 443 -25.08 -1.21 7.54
CA PHE A 443 -24.18 -0.60 8.51
C PHE A 443 -24.86 0.56 9.26
N ALA A 444 -25.70 1.35 8.59
CA ALA A 444 -26.57 2.35 9.23
C ALA A 444 -27.42 1.73 10.35
N ASN A 445 -28.12 0.62 10.06
CA ASN A 445 -28.92 -0.11 11.06
C ASN A 445 -28.07 -0.68 12.21
N THR A 446 -26.80 -1.04 11.94
CA THR A 446 -25.88 -1.54 12.98
C THR A 446 -25.39 -0.42 13.90
N MET A 447 -25.26 0.80 13.38
CA MET A 447 -24.79 2.00 14.06
C MET A 447 -25.89 2.85 14.70
N GLU A 448 -27.16 2.58 14.38
CA GLU A 448 -28.31 3.33 14.86
C GLU A 448 -28.32 3.43 16.40
N ASN A 449 -28.43 4.67 16.90
CA ASN A 449 -28.30 5.02 18.33
C ASN A 449 -26.97 4.65 19.02
N LYS A 450 -25.92 4.26 18.25
CA LYS A 450 -24.58 3.93 18.77
C LYS A 450 -23.46 4.86 18.25
N VAL A 451 -23.53 5.30 16.99
CA VAL A 451 -22.54 6.18 16.33
C VAL A 451 -23.25 7.09 15.33
N ASP A 452 -22.89 8.38 15.28
CA ASP A 452 -23.38 9.29 14.24
C ASP A 452 -22.81 8.89 12.86
N TYR A 453 -23.66 8.86 11.83
CA TYR A 453 -23.23 8.44 10.50
C TYR A 453 -23.81 9.29 9.36
N VAL A 454 -23.10 9.31 8.24
CA VAL A 454 -23.48 9.99 6.99
C VAL A 454 -23.48 8.97 5.86
N ARG A 455 -24.50 9.00 5.00
CA ARG A 455 -24.55 8.20 3.76
C ARG A 455 -23.85 8.99 2.66
N CYS A 456 -22.74 8.49 2.14
CA CYS A 456 -21.86 9.23 1.23
C CYS A 456 -21.85 8.68 -0.21
N CYS A 457 -22.52 7.57 -0.47
CA CYS A 457 -22.56 6.85 -1.76
C CYS A 457 -21.20 6.29 -2.21
N ASN A 458 -20.19 7.13 -2.43
CA ASN A 458 -18.86 6.80 -2.95
C ASN A 458 -17.72 7.26 -2.01
N LEU A 459 -16.49 6.85 -2.32
CA LEU A 459 -15.31 7.16 -1.50
C LEU A 459 -14.93 8.65 -1.54
N GLU A 460 -15.12 9.30 -2.68
CA GLU A 460 -14.75 10.69 -2.93
C GLU A 460 -15.57 11.65 -2.04
N ASP A 461 -16.89 11.46 -2.00
CA ASP A 461 -17.79 12.20 -1.12
C ASP A 461 -17.54 11.89 0.36
N ALA A 462 -17.29 10.61 0.69
CA ALA A 462 -16.96 10.21 2.06
C ALA A 462 -15.67 10.88 2.56
N PHE A 463 -14.63 10.92 1.72
CA PHE A 463 -13.36 11.59 2.02
C PHE A 463 -13.55 13.09 2.24
N ARG A 464 -14.28 13.75 1.34
CA ARG A 464 -14.54 15.20 1.43
C ARG A 464 -15.32 15.54 2.70
N LEU A 465 -16.43 14.85 2.96
CA LEU A 465 -17.28 15.09 4.13
C LEU A 465 -16.55 14.73 5.44
N ALA A 466 -15.76 13.65 5.47
CA ALA A 466 -14.93 13.30 6.62
C ALA A 466 -13.88 14.36 6.94
N PHE A 467 -13.34 15.06 5.93
CA PHE A 467 -12.40 16.15 6.10
C PHE A 467 -13.06 17.46 6.53
N GLU A 468 -14.19 17.83 5.93
CA GLU A 468 -14.99 18.99 6.35
C GLU A 468 -15.43 18.86 7.81
N GLU A 469 -15.88 17.68 8.24
CA GLU A 469 -16.20 17.38 9.65
C GLU A 469 -14.96 17.49 10.56
N ALA A 470 -13.83 16.92 10.14
CA ALA A 470 -12.60 16.92 10.95
C ALA A 470 -12.02 18.33 11.16
N LEU A 471 -12.14 19.22 10.17
CA LEU A 471 -11.68 20.61 10.26
C LEU A 471 -12.47 21.45 11.28
N ASN A 472 -13.69 21.06 11.64
CA ASN A 472 -14.50 21.73 12.66
C ASN A 472 -14.12 21.33 14.10
N SER A 473 -13.22 20.36 14.28
CA SER A 473 -12.70 19.97 15.59
C SER A 473 -11.47 20.79 15.98
N ALA A 474 -11.36 21.14 17.26
CA ALA A 474 -10.13 21.69 17.84
C ALA A 474 -9.14 20.59 18.27
N GLU A 475 -9.61 19.36 18.43
CA GLU A 475 -8.81 18.19 18.81
C GLU A 475 -8.15 17.54 17.59
N GLU A 476 -7.20 16.63 17.81
CA GLU A 476 -6.70 15.78 16.73
C GLU A 476 -7.77 14.75 16.33
N VAL A 477 -7.97 14.60 15.02
CA VAL A 477 -8.98 13.71 14.41
C VAL A 477 -8.30 12.79 13.40
N THR A 478 -8.67 11.52 13.39
CA THR A 478 -8.14 10.55 12.42
C THR A 478 -9.18 10.21 11.36
N ILE A 479 -8.93 10.55 10.10
CA ILE A 479 -9.69 10.02 8.96
C ILE A 479 -9.14 8.65 8.60
N LEU A 480 -9.94 7.62 8.89
CA LEU A 480 -9.56 6.22 8.71
C LEU A 480 -10.39 5.60 7.58
N LEU A 481 -9.75 5.27 6.45
CA LEU A 481 -10.32 4.33 5.49
C LEU A 481 -10.03 2.90 5.95
N SER A 482 -10.94 2.28 6.70
CA SER A 482 -10.86 0.85 7.03
C SER A 482 -12.22 0.20 6.77
N PRO A 483 -12.46 -0.28 5.54
CA PRO A 483 -13.82 -0.40 4.99
C PRO A 483 -14.68 -1.53 5.56
N ALA A 484 -14.13 -2.48 6.32
CA ALA A 484 -14.75 -3.71 6.79
C ALA A 484 -15.39 -4.60 5.70
N CYS A 485 -15.21 -4.27 4.42
CA CYS A 485 -15.89 -4.85 3.27
C CYS A 485 -14.94 -5.10 2.09
N ALA A 486 -15.28 -6.11 1.28
CA ALA A 486 -14.69 -6.24 -0.05
C ALA A 486 -15.02 -4.99 -0.89
N SER A 487 -14.19 -4.73 -1.90
CA SER A 487 -14.28 -3.52 -2.73
C SER A 487 -15.09 -3.69 -4.01
N PHE A 488 -15.50 -4.93 -4.33
CA PHE A 488 -15.97 -5.38 -5.64
C PHE A 488 -17.33 -4.81 -6.09
N ASP A 489 -17.95 -3.98 -5.27
CA ASP A 489 -19.15 -3.22 -5.60
C ASP A 489 -18.84 -1.88 -6.30
N GLN A 490 -17.70 -1.27 -5.99
CA GLN A 490 -17.29 0.03 -6.55
C GLN A 490 -15.89 0.03 -7.20
N TRP A 491 -15.06 -0.97 -6.92
CA TRP A 491 -13.65 -1.04 -7.32
C TRP A 491 -13.23 -2.46 -7.68
N LYS A 492 -12.32 -2.60 -8.65
CA LYS A 492 -11.83 -3.91 -9.10
C LYS A 492 -11.12 -4.71 -8.00
N ASN A 493 -10.48 -4.03 -7.05
CA ASN A 493 -9.70 -4.60 -5.96
C ASN A 493 -9.48 -3.55 -4.86
N PHE A 494 -8.91 -3.96 -3.72
CA PHE A 494 -8.72 -3.05 -2.58
C PHE A 494 -7.55 -2.08 -2.81
N GLU A 495 -6.59 -2.43 -3.67
CA GLU A 495 -5.46 -1.59 -4.05
C GLU A 495 -5.93 -0.35 -4.84
N GLU A 496 -6.85 -0.49 -5.80
CA GLU A 496 -7.41 0.64 -6.55
C GLU A 496 -8.17 1.62 -5.66
N ARG A 497 -9.00 1.10 -4.74
CA ARG A 497 -9.70 1.88 -3.70
C ARG A 497 -8.72 2.59 -2.76
N GLY A 498 -7.66 1.90 -2.35
CA GLY A 498 -6.62 2.45 -1.49
C GLY A 498 -5.79 3.52 -2.18
N GLU A 499 -5.47 3.35 -3.47
CA GLU A 499 -4.75 4.35 -4.26
C GLU A 499 -5.61 5.57 -4.57
N ALA A 500 -6.94 5.41 -4.73
CA ALA A 500 -7.85 6.55 -4.84
C ALA A 500 -7.78 7.45 -3.60
N PHE A 501 -7.87 6.87 -2.40
CA PHE A 501 -7.71 7.59 -1.13
C PHE A 501 -6.33 8.29 -1.03
N CYS A 502 -5.24 7.63 -1.44
CA CYS A 502 -3.91 8.26 -1.49
C CYS A 502 -3.86 9.47 -2.44
N ARG A 503 -4.45 9.36 -3.65
CA ARG A 503 -4.51 10.48 -4.60
C ARG A 503 -5.30 11.66 -4.04
N MET A 504 -6.41 11.39 -3.37
CA MET A 504 -7.22 12.44 -2.73
C MET A 504 -6.45 13.16 -1.63
N PHE A 505 -5.73 12.42 -0.78
CA PHE A 505 -4.85 12.99 0.24
C PHE A 505 -3.74 13.85 -0.37
N GLU A 506 -3.03 13.37 -1.39
CA GLU A 506 -1.94 14.15 -2.00
C GLU A 506 -2.45 15.40 -2.73
N ASN A 507 -3.60 15.32 -3.41
CA ASN A 507 -4.25 16.49 -4.01
C ASN A 507 -4.66 17.52 -2.92
N LEU A 508 -5.28 17.05 -1.84
CA LEU A 508 -5.70 17.90 -0.72
C LEU A 508 -4.50 18.52 0.01
N ARG A 509 -3.43 17.75 0.22
CA ARG A 509 -2.17 18.19 0.81
C ARG A 509 -1.49 19.25 -0.06
N TYR A 510 -1.43 19.04 -1.37
CA TYR A 510 -0.89 20.00 -2.32
C TYR A 510 -1.66 21.32 -2.23
N ASN A 511 -2.99 21.27 -2.31
CA ASN A 511 -3.86 22.43 -2.16
C ASN A 511 -3.64 23.15 -0.82
N HIS A 512 -3.62 22.43 0.31
CA HIS A 512 -3.37 23.03 1.63
C HIS A 512 -1.96 23.60 1.81
N THR A 513 -0.95 23.03 1.17
CA THR A 513 0.43 23.54 1.19
C THR A 513 0.56 24.80 0.34
N CYS A 514 -0.22 24.92 -0.74
CA CYS A 514 -0.41 26.18 -1.46
C CYS A 514 -1.15 27.23 -0.60
N CYS A 515 -2.24 26.86 0.07
CA CYS A 515 -3.17 27.77 0.77
C CYS A 515 -2.65 28.43 2.07
N LEU A 516 -1.34 28.56 2.28
CA LEU A 516 -0.83 29.65 3.11
C LEU A 516 -1.06 30.95 2.35
N VAL A 517 -1.97 31.80 2.83
CA VAL A 517 -2.71 32.81 2.02
C VAL A 517 -1.83 33.77 1.19
N GLN A 518 -0.60 34.04 1.62
CA GLN A 518 0.36 34.88 0.90
C GLN A 518 1.10 34.13 -0.24
N CYS A 519 1.20 32.80 -0.16
CA CYS A 519 1.88 31.93 -1.09
C CYS A 519 1.14 31.79 -2.44
N CYS A 520 -0.17 31.49 -2.42
CA CYS A 520 -0.97 31.38 -3.64
C CYS A 520 -1.01 32.68 -4.46
N VAL A 521 -1.09 33.84 -3.81
CA VAL A 521 -1.18 35.14 -4.50
C VAL A 521 0.10 35.43 -5.28
N GLU A 522 1.25 35.21 -4.66
CA GLU A 522 2.56 35.39 -5.31
C GLU A 522 2.80 34.38 -6.43
N GLN A 523 2.48 33.09 -6.21
CA GLN A 523 2.58 32.07 -7.25
C GLN A 523 1.71 32.43 -8.45
N LYS A 524 0.45 32.83 -8.22
CA LYS A 524 -0.46 33.23 -9.30
C LYS A 524 0.06 34.45 -10.06
N LEU A 525 0.56 35.48 -9.37
CA LEU A 525 1.15 36.66 -10.01
C LEU A 525 2.37 36.30 -10.89
N ILE A 526 3.22 35.39 -10.40
CA ILE A 526 4.38 34.88 -11.16
C ILE A 526 3.91 34.09 -12.38
N ILE A 527 2.89 33.22 -12.26
CA ILE A 527 2.32 32.46 -13.38
C ILE A 527 1.66 33.38 -14.42
N ASP A 528 0.83 34.35 -14.00
CA ASP A 528 0.18 35.32 -14.88
C ASP A 528 1.19 36.18 -15.67
N LYS A 529 2.35 36.48 -15.06
CA LYS A 529 3.47 37.16 -15.72
C LYS A 529 4.24 36.20 -16.65
N LEU A 530 4.48 34.96 -16.22
CA LEU A 530 5.20 33.93 -16.99
C LEU A 530 4.46 33.55 -18.28
N ILE A 531 3.14 33.41 -18.25
CA ILE A 531 2.28 33.18 -19.43
C ILE A 531 2.49 34.28 -20.49
N ARG A 532 2.72 35.53 -20.07
CA ARG A 532 2.96 36.69 -20.97
C ARG A 532 4.39 36.76 -21.51
N VAL A 533 5.37 36.20 -20.79
CA VAL A 533 6.80 36.32 -21.09
C VAL A 533 7.35 35.13 -21.88
N ILE A 534 6.88 33.89 -21.62
CA ILE A 534 7.28 32.68 -22.37
C ILE A 534 7.21 32.85 -23.90
N PRO A 535 6.17 33.47 -24.49
CA PRO A 535 6.10 33.73 -25.94
C PRO A 535 7.31 34.45 -26.54
N PHE A 536 8.06 35.22 -25.75
CA PHE A 536 9.17 36.06 -26.20
C PHE A 536 10.54 35.59 -25.67
N GLU A 537 10.60 35.14 -24.41
CA GLU A 537 11.85 34.75 -23.74
C GLU A 537 12.03 33.22 -23.61
N GLY A 538 11.08 32.44 -24.10
CA GLY A 538 11.11 30.98 -24.05
C GLY A 538 10.88 30.40 -22.65
N ILE A 539 11.17 29.11 -22.50
CA ILE A 539 10.90 28.32 -21.29
C ILE A 539 12.22 27.93 -20.63
N SER A 540 12.58 28.60 -19.54
CA SER A 540 13.78 28.30 -18.76
C SER A 540 13.64 28.65 -17.27
N ASN A 541 14.54 28.14 -16.43
CA ASN A 541 14.66 28.57 -15.03
C ASN A 541 15.13 30.03 -14.91
N GLU A 542 15.92 30.53 -15.87
CA GLU A 542 16.40 31.91 -15.91
C GLU A 542 15.22 32.87 -16.15
N THR A 543 14.33 32.54 -17.09
CA THR A 543 13.08 33.28 -17.35
C THR A 543 12.20 33.34 -16.10
N LEU A 544 12.04 32.22 -15.38
CA LEU A 544 11.28 32.18 -14.12
C LEU A 544 11.95 33.03 -13.02
N LEU A 545 13.27 32.92 -12.85
CA LEU A 545 14.02 33.67 -11.83
C LEU A 545 14.00 35.18 -12.11
N LYS A 546 14.12 35.58 -13.38
CA LYS A 546 13.98 36.97 -13.82
C LYS A 546 12.60 37.52 -13.46
N ILE A 547 11.53 36.78 -13.76
CA ILE A 547 10.16 37.19 -13.40
C ILE A 547 9.96 37.30 -11.88
N CYS A 548 10.49 36.35 -11.09
CA CYS A 548 10.49 36.45 -9.64
C CYS A 548 11.22 37.73 -9.18
N THR A 549 12.34 38.08 -9.82
CA THR A 549 13.12 39.29 -9.50
C THR A 549 12.38 40.58 -9.89
N ASP A 550 11.85 40.66 -11.12
CA ASP A 550 11.09 41.80 -11.65
C ASP A 550 9.84 42.13 -10.81
N LEU A 551 9.24 41.12 -10.16
CA LEU A 551 8.09 41.27 -9.28
C LEU A 551 8.47 41.59 -7.82
N ASN A 552 9.76 41.73 -7.49
CA ASN A 552 10.30 41.80 -6.12
C ASN A 552 9.98 40.56 -5.25
N LEU A 553 9.84 39.40 -5.89
CA LEU A 553 9.49 38.10 -5.32
C LEU A 553 10.62 37.05 -5.53
N ALA A 554 11.89 37.47 -5.53
CA ALA A 554 13.03 36.57 -5.77
C ALA A 554 13.06 35.36 -4.80
N ASN A 555 12.72 35.59 -3.52
CA ASN A 555 12.59 34.54 -2.50
C ASN A 555 11.48 33.51 -2.82
N SER A 556 10.54 33.85 -3.71
CA SER A 556 9.42 33.00 -4.09
C SER A 556 9.76 32.03 -5.21
N PHE A 557 10.96 32.12 -5.81
CA PHE A 557 11.48 31.12 -6.72
C PHE A 557 11.55 29.72 -6.06
N CYS A 558 11.91 29.63 -4.76
CA CYS A 558 11.99 28.36 -4.04
C CYS A 558 10.63 27.65 -3.88
N LYS A 559 9.50 28.38 -4.06
CA LYS A 559 8.15 27.83 -4.05
C LYS A 559 7.86 26.97 -5.28
N PHE A 560 8.64 27.13 -6.35
CA PHE A 560 8.68 26.24 -7.50
C PHE A 560 9.79 25.21 -7.30
N GLN A 561 9.50 24.15 -6.54
CA GLN A 561 10.50 23.15 -6.10
C GLN A 561 11.30 22.50 -7.26
N ASN A 562 10.71 22.39 -8.45
CA ASN A 562 11.37 21.92 -9.67
C ASN A 562 11.47 23.03 -10.74
N GLY A 563 11.57 24.30 -10.30
CA GLY A 563 11.69 25.47 -11.15
C GLY A 563 10.59 25.58 -12.21
N ILE A 564 11.00 25.81 -13.46
CA ILE A 564 10.10 26.00 -14.60
C ILE A 564 9.16 24.81 -14.83
N TYR A 565 9.54 23.58 -14.47
CA TYR A 565 8.67 22.41 -14.57
C TYR A 565 7.47 22.50 -13.62
N SER A 566 7.69 22.97 -12.39
CA SER A 566 6.59 23.22 -11.43
C SER A 566 5.67 24.33 -11.95
N ALA A 567 6.23 25.40 -12.53
CA ALA A 567 5.45 26.50 -13.07
C ALA A 567 4.58 26.06 -14.29
N LEU A 568 5.10 25.21 -15.17
CA LEU A 568 4.33 24.60 -16.26
C LEU A 568 3.25 23.63 -15.77
N GLU A 569 3.50 22.90 -14.66
CA GLU A 569 2.47 22.09 -14.01
C GLU A 569 1.32 22.96 -13.49
N HIS A 570 1.59 24.10 -12.85
CA HIS A 570 0.56 25.05 -12.42
C HIS A 570 -0.29 25.56 -13.60
N ILE A 571 0.33 26.04 -14.70
CA ILE A 571 -0.40 26.52 -15.89
C ILE A 571 -1.34 25.45 -16.45
N ALA A 572 -0.89 24.20 -16.53
CA ALA A 572 -1.71 23.11 -17.03
C ALA A 572 -2.86 22.74 -16.07
N GLU A 573 -2.67 22.88 -14.77
CA GLU A 573 -3.65 22.55 -13.74
C GLU A 573 -4.72 23.64 -13.56
N ASP A 574 -4.36 24.91 -13.74
CA ASP A 574 -5.34 26.01 -13.84
C ASP A 574 -6.28 25.79 -15.04
N LEU A 575 -5.72 25.38 -16.19
CA LEU A 575 -6.49 25.03 -17.38
C LEU A 575 -7.32 23.74 -17.21
N ASN A 576 -6.85 22.76 -16.41
CA ASN A 576 -7.64 21.59 -16.00
C ASN A 576 -8.85 22.04 -15.17
N SER A 577 -8.59 22.84 -14.13
CA SER A 577 -9.58 23.30 -13.17
C SER A 577 -10.68 24.16 -13.81
N SER A 578 -10.30 25.08 -14.72
CA SER A 578 -11.28 25.88 -15.50
C SER A 578 -12.15 24.99 -16.38
N MET A 579 -11.52 24.04 -17.10
CA MET A 579 -12.25 23.11 -17.97
C MET A 579 -13.24 22.24 -17.18
N GLU A 580 -12.85 21.71 -16.02
CA GLU A 580 -13.77 20.97 -15.16
C GLU A 580 -14.90 21.85 -14.60
N ALA A 581 -14.63 23.10 -14.25
CA ALA A 581 -15.65 24.02 -13.75
C ALA A 581 -16.70 24.33 -14.84
N GLU A 582 -16.27 24.56 -16.07
CA GLU A 582 -17.16 24.77 -17.23
C GLU A 582 -17.92 23.48 -17.62
N LEU A 583 -17.29 22.31 -17.51
CA LEU A 583 -17.96 21.02 -17.70
C LEU A 583 -19.02 20.72 -16.62
N ARG A 584 -18.75 21.03 -15.34
CA ARG A 584 -19.73 20.88 -14.25
C ARG A 584 -20.99 21.75 -14.44
N ASN A 585 -20.86 22.85 -15.17
CA ASN A 585 -21.97 23.75 -15.51
C ASN A 585 -22.68 23.37 -16.84
N SER A 586 -22.26 22.28 -17.50
CA SER A 586 -22.82 21.81 -18.77
C SER A 586 -23.75 20.61 -18.56
N ASN A 587 -24.84 20.49 -19.33
CA ASN A 587 -25.63 19.25 -19.31
C ASN A 587 -24.88 18.14 -20.08
N LEU A 588 -24.33 17.18 -19.32
CA LEU A 588 -23.55 16.05 -19.85
C LEU A 588 -24.33 14.73 -19.91
N GLU A 589 -25.50 14.64 -19.27
CA GLU A 589 -26.24 13.38 -19.08
C GLU A 589 -26.83 12.87 -20.40
N ASP A 590 -27.45 13.77 -21.16
CA ASP A 590 -28.07 13.46 -22.47
C ASP A 590 -27.04 13.28 -23.61
N MET A 591 -25.78 13.65 -23.39
CA MET A 591 -24.73 13.63 -24.42
C MET A 591 -24.11 12.26 -24.62
N LYS A 592 -23.88 11.88 -25.89
CA LYS A 592 -23.05 10.70 -26.21
C LYS A 592 -21.60 11.00 -25.84
N VAL A 593 -20.84 9.97 -25.48
CA VAL A 593 -19.43 10.09 -25.06
C VAL A 593 -18.58 10.91 -26.06
N ARG A 594 -18.83 10.77 -27.37
CA ARG A 594 -18.14 11.57 -28.41
C ARG A 594 -18.41 13.07 -28.31
N GLU A 595 -19.64 13.46 -27.98
CA GLU A 595 -20.07 14.85 -27.84
C GLU A 595 -19.49 15.46 -26.57
N ARG A 596 -19.49 14.70 -25.46
CA ARG A 596 -18.81 15.12 -24.22
C ARG A 596 -17.30 15.29 -24.41
N VAL A 597 -16.62 14.35 -25.07
CA VAL A 597 -15.19 14.45 -25.41
C VAL A 597 -14.92 15.69 -26.27
N LYS A 598 -15.76 15.95 -27.28
CA LYS A 598 -15.65 17.14 -28.13
C LYS A 598 -15.82 18.42 -27.31
N LEU A 599 -16.85 18.49 -26.46
CA LEU A 599 -17.13 19.62 -25.58
C LEU A 599 -15.97 19.90 -24.62
N ALA A 600 -15.44 18.87 -23.94
CA ALA A 600 -14.31 19.01 -23.02
C ALA A 600 -13.05 19.54 -23.72
N ILE A 601 -12.74 19.05 -24.92
CA ILE A 601 -11.61 19.58 -25.72
C ILE A 601 -11.92 21.02 -26.16
N GLN A 602 -13.13 21.31 -26.65
CA GLN A 602 -13.54 22.66 -27.08
C GLN A 602 -13.40 23.69 -25.95
N ILE A 603 -13.97 23.41 -24.77
CA ILE A 603 -13.81 24.25 -23.56
C ILE A 603 -12.32 24.50 -23.28
N ARG A 604 -11.48 23.46 -23.35
CA ARG A 604 -10.04 23.60 -23.11
C ARG A 604 -9.34 24.45 -24.17
N LEU A 605 -9.70 24.34 -25.45
CA LEU A 605 -9.18 25.19 -26.53
C LEU A 605 -9.62 26.65 -26.33
N SER A 606 -10.88 26.90 -25.99
CA SER A 606 -11.38 28.23 -25.62
C SER A 606 -10.62 28.79 -24.40
N ASN A 607 -10.26 27.96 -23.43
CA ASN A 607 -9.45 28.39 -22.28
C ASN A 607 -8.01 28.71 -22.64
N TYR A 608 -7.40 28.02 -23.61
CA TYR A 608 -6.14 28.49 -24.20
C TYR A 608 -6.32 29.83 -24.93
N ALA A 609 -7.39 30.00 -25.71
CA ALA A 609 -7.64 31.24 -26.46
C ALA A 609 -7.84 32.48 -25.57
N LYS A 610 -8.29 32.31 -24.31
CA LYS A 610 -8.37 33.36 -23.29
C LYS A 610 -6.98 33.84 -22.82
N LEU A 611 -5.88 33.11 -23.07
CA LEU A 611 -4.52 33.48 -22.65
C LEU A 611 -3.84 34.45 -23.64
N PRO A 612 -3.05 35.41 -23.16
CA PRO A 612 -2.31 36.33 -24.02
C PRO A 612 -1.26 35.57 -24.85
N ASN A 613 -1.19 35.86 -26.16
CA ASN A 613 -0.25 35.24 -27.11
C ASN A 613 -0.27 33.69 -27.11
N TYR A 614 -1.44 33.09 -26.85
CA TYR A 614 -1.57 31.64 -26.62
C TYR A 614 -0.97 30.76 -27.73
N ARG A 615 -1.00 31.19 -29.00
CA ARG A 615 -0.39 30.45 -30.12
C ARG A 615 1.12 30.29 -29.94
N GLU A 616 1.83 31.37 -29.59
CA GLU A 616 3.28 31.34 -29.34
C GLU A 616 3.63 30.68 -28.00
N LEU A 617 2.78 30.84 -26.97
CA LEU A 617 2.89 30.09 -25.72
C LEU A 617 2.84 28.58 -25.97
N LEU A 618 1.84 28.12 -26.73
CA LEU A 618 1.67 26.72 -27.09
C LEU A 618 2.81 26.20 -27.97
N LYS A 619 3.30 26.96 -28.94
CA LYS A 619 4.50 26.61 -29.73
C LYS A 619 5.72 26.41 -28.84
N ASN A 620 5.97 27.32 -27.89
CA ASN A 620 7.06 27.19 -26.93
C ASN A 620 6.89 25.96 -26.04
N VAL A 621 5.69 25.70 -25.50
CA VAL A 621 5.40 24.52 -24.67
C VAL A 621 5.57 23.22 -25.46
N LEU A 622 5.15 23.16 -26.73
CA LEU A 622 5.35 21.98 -27.59
C LEU A 622 6.83 21.74 -27.90
N SER A 623 7.56 22.79 -28.31
CA SER A 623 9.01 22.71 -28.56
C SER A 623 9.78 22.24 -27.33
N PHE A 624 9.44 22.78 -26.15
CA PHE A 624 9.97 22.30 -24.87
C PHE A 624 9.58 20.84 -24.62
N SER A 625 8.34 20.45 -24.92
CA SER A 625 7.82 19.11 -24.64
C SER A 625 8.47 17.99 -25.44
N VAL A 626 8.94 18.27 -26.65
CA VAL A 626 9.57 17.32 -27.59
C VAL A 626 11.05 17.03 -27.24
N SER A 627 11.69 17.87 -26.43
CA SER A 627 13.06 17.63 -25.96
C SER A 627 13.19 16.29 -25.20
N PRO A 628 14.17 15.41 -25.53
CA PRO A 628 14.33 14.10 -24.89
C PRO A 628 14.48 14.15 -23.35
N LYS A 629 15.05 15.24 -22.81
CA LYS A 629 15.18 15.45 -21.36
C LYS A 629 13.84 15.69 -20.68
N ASN A 630 12.85 16.17 -21.42
CA ASN A 630 11.54 16.59 -20.92
C ASN A 630 10.46 15.53 -21.15
N THR A 631 10.71 14.51 -21.98
CA THR A 631 9.73 13.51 -22.42
C THR A 631 8.94 12.88 -21.27
N TYR A 632 9.57 12.55 -20.13
CA TYR A 632 8.87 12.02 -18.95
C TYR A 632 7.87 13.03 -18.36
N PHE A 633 8.30 14.28 -18.17
CA PHE A 633 7.46 15.37 -17.67
C PHE A 633 6.30 15.66 -18.63
N SER A 634 6.58 15.83 -19.93
CA SER A 634 5.57 16.07 -20.96
C SER A 634 4.53 14.94 -21.03
N SER A 635 4.97 13.69 -20.93
CA SER A 635 4.09 12.51 -20.92
C SER A 635 3.19 12.47 -19.68
N LYS A 636 3.74 12.80 -18.50
CA LYS A 636 3.00 12.92 -17.24
C LYS A 636 1.92 14.01 -17.34
N LEU A 637 2.27 15.18 -17.89
CA LEU A 637 1.37 16.33 -18.03
C LEU A 637 0.24 16.08 -19.04
N LEU A 638 0.56 15.46 -20.17
CA LEU A 638 -0.41 15.01 -21.17
C LEU A 638 -1.34 13.94 -20.58
N TYR A 639 -0.79 12.93 -19.89
CA TYR A 639 -1.58 11.87 -19.26
C TYR A 639 -2.54 12.41 -18.19
N ARG A 640 -2.11 13.40 -17.38
CA ARG A 640 -2.96 14.13 -16.43
C ARG A 640 -4.10 14.82 -17.17
N THR A 641 -3.80 15.72 -18.11
CA THR A 641 -4.79 16.45 -18.93
C THR A 641 -5.84 15.52 -19.55
N ILE A 642 -5.41 14.42 -20.16
CA ILE A 642 -6.30 13.46 -20.81
C ILE A 642 -7.13 12.67 -19.80
N SER A 643 -6.60 12.40 -18.61
CA SER A 643 -7.35 11.77 -17.53
C SER A 643 -8.40 12.73 -16.94
N THR A 644 -8.05 14.00 -16.72
CA THR A 644 -8.98 15.08 -16.33
C THR A 644 -10.13 15.20 -17.34
N ILE A 645 -9.85 15.18 -18.65
CA ILE A 645 -10.90 15.18 -19.69
C ILE A 645 -11.83 13.96 -19.53
N TRP A 646 -11.30 12.75 -19.34
CA TRP A 646 -12.12 11.54 -19.17
C TRP A 646 -12.95 11.55 -17.87
N TYR A 647 -12.41 12.07 -16.76
CA TYR A 647 -13.12 12.17 -15.49
C TYR A 647 -14.19 13.26 -15.51
N GLY A 648 -13.88 14.44 -16.07
CA GLY A 648 -14.83 15.56 -16.21
C GLY A 648 -16.02 15.28 -17.13
N ILE A 649 -15.99 14.18 -17.90
CA ILE A 649 -17.13 13.70 -18.71
C ILE A 649 -17.80 12.43 -18.15
N HIS A 650 -17.45 12.05 -16.93
CA HIS A 650 -17.97 10.90 -16.19
C HIS A 650 -17.70 9.53 -16.87
N ASP A 651 -16.49 9.29 -17.40
CA ASP A 651 -16.11 7.97 -17.91
C ASP A 651 -15.76 6.96 -16.80
N GLN A 652 -16.60 5.95 -16.65
CA GLN A 652 -16.50 4.90 -15.61
C GLN A 652 -15.72 3.64 -16.06
N SER A 653 -14.89 3.72 -17.12
CA SER A 653 -14.26 2.53 -17.70
C SER A 653 -13.02 2.08 -16.92
N THR A 654 -13.02 0.85 -16.38
CA THR A 654 -11.96 0.33 -15.48
C THR A 654 -11.04 -0.75 -16.09
N ASP A 655 -11.34 -1.24 -17.30
CA ASP A 655 -10.61 -2.37 -17.93
C ASP A 655 -9.53 -1.93 -18.96
N PHE A 656 -9.09 -2.84 -19.85
CA PHE A 656 -8.14 -2.55 -20.94
C PHE A 656 -8.52 -1.33 -21.81
N ASN A 657 -9.82 -1.00 -21.83
CA ASN A 657 -10.35 0.21 -22.43
C ASN A 657 -9.85 1.50 -21.75
N TYR A 658 -9.59 1.52 -20.43
CA TYR A 658 -9.09 2.68 -19.67
C TYR A 658 -7.80 3.27 -20.27
N TYR A 659 -6.79 2.42 -20.48
CA TYR A 659 -5.49 2.82 -21.05
C TYR A 659 -5.59 3.09 -22.55
N THR A 660 -6.35 2.26 -23.26
CA THR A 660 -6.56 2.41 -24.72
C THR A 660 -7.26 3.72 -25.05
N LYS A 661 -8.31 4.09 -24.30
CA LYS A 661 -9.02 5.37 -24.41
C LYS A 661 -8.10 6.56 -24.18
N ARG A 662 -7.24 6.52 -23.16
CA ARG A 662 -6.28 7.59 -22.85
C ARG A 662 -5.21 7.73 -23.92
N ALA A 663 -4.63 6.63 -24.40
CA ALA A 663 -3.64 6.66 -25.49
C ALA A 663 -4.24 7.21 -26.81
N ILE A 664 -5.45 6.77 -27.17
CA ILE A 664 -6.18 7.27 -28.34
C ILE A 664 -6.52 8.77 -28.19
N LEU A 665 -7.07 9.18 -27.05
CA LEU A 665 -7.47 10.57 -26.84
C LEU A 665 -6.26 11.50 -26.77
N ALA A 666 -5.12 11.06 -26.22
CA ALA A 666 -3.86 11.80 -26.26
C ALA A 666 -3.41 12.07 -27.71
N GLY A 667 -3.52 11.08 -28.60
CA GLY A 667 -3.20 11.23 -30.03
C GLY A 667 -4.19 12.11 -30.80
N VAL A 668 -5.48 12.11 -30.43
CA VAL A 668 -6.47 13.07 -30.98
C VAL A 668 -6.14 14.47 -30.50
N TYR A 669 -6.09 14.69 -29.18
CA TYR A 669 -5.86 15.98 -28.54
C TYR A 669 -4.56 16.65 -29.01
N LEU A 670 -3.44 15.93 -29.05
CA LEU A 670 -2.16 16.49 -29.52
C LEU A 670 -2.23 16.90 -31.00
N SER A 671 -2.88 16.10 -31.86
CA SER A 671 -3.11 16.48 -33.26
C SER A 671 -4.01 17.70 -33.41
N THR A 672 -5.03 17.84 -32.55
CA THR A 672 -5.93 19.01 -32.54
C THR A 672 -5.21 20.26 -32.04
N ILE A 673 -4.37 20.18 -31.01
CA ILE A 673 -3.56 21.31 -30.54
C ILE A 673 -2.58 21.78 -31.62
N LEU A 674 -1.93 20.87 -32.35
CA LEU A 674 -1.05 21.21 -33.48
C LEU A 674 -1.78 21.92 -34.62
N PHE A 675 -3.03 21.54 -34.90
CA PHE A 675 -3.88 22.22 -35.88
C PHE A 675 -4.32 23.60 -35.37
N PHE A 676 -4.86 23.66 -34.14
CA PHE A 676 -5.38 24.86 -33.47
C PHE A 676 -4.39 26.04 -33.41
N ILE A 677 -3.11 25.76 -33.20
CA ILE A 677 -2.05 26.78 -33.19
C ILE A 677 -1.93 27.53 -34.52
N ASN A 678 -2.32 26.90 -35.63
CA ASN A 678 -2.22 27.42 -36.99
C ASN A 678 -3.59 27.80 -37.59
N ASP A 679 -4.68 27.63 -36.84
CA ASP A 679 -6.03 28.01 -37.25
C ASP A 679 -6.28 29.49 -36.97
N TYR A 680 -6.84 30.19 -37.97
CA TYR A 680 -7.23 31.61 -37.92
C TYR A 680 -8.69 31.82 -38.34
N SER A 681 -9.47 30.74 -38.50
CA SER A 681 -10.92 30.80 -38.73
C SER A 681 -11.67 31.37 -37.53
N GLU A 682 -12.83 31.98 -37.78
CA GLU A 682 -13.74 32.50 -36.75
C GLU A 682 -14.17 31.37 -35.81
N ASP A 683 -14.11 31.63 -34.49
CA ASP A 683 -14.35 30.67 -33.41
C ASP A 683 -13.63 29.30 -33.54
N PHE A 684 -12.52 29.26 -34.29
CA PHE A 684 -11.74 28.05 -34.58
C PHE A 684 -12.56 26.96 -35.29
N ALA A 685 -13.47 27.37 -36.17
CA ALA A 685 -14.35 26.48 -36.94
C ALA A 685 -13.59 25.34 -37.65
N ASP A 686 -12.42 25.64 -38.24
CA ASP A 686 -11.59 24.63 -38.91
C ASP A 686 -11.00 23.63 -37.91
N THR A 687 -10.55 24.08 -36.72
CA THR A 687 -10.11 23.20 -35.63
C THR A 687 -11.23 22.31 -35.11
N LEU A 688 -12.44 22.85 -34.96
CA LEU A 688 -13.60 22.08 -34.48
C LEU A 688 -14.06 21.05 -35.52
N SER A 689 -13.97 21.39 -36.81
CA SER A 689 -14.17 20.45 -37.93
C SER A 689 -13.09 19.36 -37.97
N PHE A 690 -11.81 19.75 -37.81
CA PHE A 690 -10.69 18.80 -37.72
C PHE A 690 -10.85 17.84 -36.53
N LEU A 691 -11.19 18.35 -35.35
CA LEU A 691 -11.46 17.56 -34.14
C LEU A 691 -12.58 16.53 -34.37
N ASP A 692 -13.70 16.95 -34.98
CA ASP A 692 -14.82 16.05 -35.29
C ASP A 692 -14.36 14.91 -36.23
N ASN A 693 -13.64 15.26 -37.29
CA ASN A 693 -13.04 14.29 -38.22
C ASN A 693 -12.07 13.33 -37.52
N ARG A 694 -11.23 13.80 -36.58
CA ARG A 694 -10.31 12.94 -35.80
C ARG A 694 -11.07 11.98 -34.88
N ILE A 695 -12.11 12.45 -34.19
CA ILE A 695 -12.98 11.61 -33.34
C ILE A 695 -13.71 10.57 -34.19
N ASN A 696 -14.29 10.96 -35.33
CA ASN A 696 -14.99 10.05 -36.23
C ASN A 696 -14.07 8.97 -36.81
N ASN A 697 -12.86 9.33 -37.25
CA ASN A 697 -11.88 8.37 -37.77
C ASN A 697 -11.47 7.31 -36.73
N VAL A 698 -11.29 7.70 -35.46
CA VAL A 698 -11.04 6.76 -34.35
C VAL A 698 -12.20 5.77 -34.18
N MET A 699 -13.45 6.26 -34.24
CA MET A 699 -14.64 5.41 -34.10
C MET A 699 -14.81 4.44 -35.28
N THR A 700 -14.48 4.88 -36.50
CA THR A 700 -14.47 4.02 -37.70
C THR A 700 -13.40 2.94 -37.58
N PHE A 701 -12.20 3.27 -37.10
CA PHE A 701 -11.13 2.30 -36.86
C PHE A 701 -11.48 1.29 -35.76
N GLN A 702 -12.16 1.72 -34.68
CA GLN A 702 -12.70 0.79 -33.68
C GLN A 702 -13.75 -0.16 -34.26
N LYS A 703 -14.71 0.34 -35.05
CA LYS A 703 -15.69 -0.50 -35.75
C LYS A 703 -15.02 -1.49 -36.71
N PHE A 704 -14.00 -1.05 -37.45
CA PHE A 704 -13.21 -1.91 -38.34
C PHE A 704 -12.46 -3.00 -37.58
N LYS A 705 -11.84 -2.67 -36.43
CA LYS A 705 -11.18 -3.63 -35.53
C LYS A 705 -12.15 -4.66 -34.94
N THR A 706 -13.37 -4.25 -34.58
CA THR A 706 -14.44 -5.16 -34.13
C THR A 706 -14.92 -6.07 -35.27
N ARG A 707 -15.05 -5.52 -36.48
CA ARG A 707 -15.44 -6.29 -37.68
C ARG A 707 -14.36 -7.31 -38.09
N LEU A 708 -13.08 -6.94 -38.00
CA LEU A 708 -11.94 -7.87 -38.17
C LEU A 708 -11.92 -8.97 -37.10
N LYS A 709 -12.19 -8.63 -35.83
CA LYS A 709 -12.37 -9.65 -34.78
C LYS A 709 -13.52 -10.62 -35.09
N GLY A 710 -14.64 -10.14 -35.63
CA GLY A 710 -15.76 -10.99 -36.05
C GLY A 710 -15.43 -11.89 -37.25
N ILE A 711 -14.65 -11.40 -38.21
CA ILE A 711 -14.23 -12.20 -39.38
C ILE A 711 -13.21 -13.28 -38.96
N ILE A 712 -12.25 -12.93 -38.10
CA ILE A 712 -11.25 -13.88 -37.57
C ILE A 712 -11.89 -14.88 -36.60
N GLY A 713 -12.91 -14.47 -35.85
CA GLY A 713 -13.70 -15.34 -34.95
C GLY A 713 -14.68 -16.29 -35.65
N ASN A 714 -14.86 -16.16 -36.98
CA ASN A 714 -15.58 -17.14 -37.81
C ASN A 714 -14.62 -18.08 -38.58
N PHE A 715 -13.32 -18.00 -38.31
CA PHE A 715 -12.27 -18.81 -38.94
C PHE A 715 -11.41 -19.59 -37.93
N LEU A 716 -11.87 -19.66 -36.67
CA LEU A 716 -11.33 -20.41 -35.53
C LEU A 716 -12.48 -21.08 -34.77
#